data_AF-S5VQZ9-F1
#
_entry.id   AF-S5VQZ9-F1
#
_cell.length_a   1.000
_cell.length_b   1.000
_cell.length_c   1.000
_cell.angle_alpha   90.00
_cell.angle_beta   90.00
_cell.angle_gamma   90.00
#
_symmetry.space_group_name_H-M   'P 1'
#
loop_
_entity.id
_entity.type
_entity.pdbx_description
1 polymer ?
#
loop_
_entity_poly.entity_id
_entity_poly.type
_entity_poly.pdbx_seq_one_letter_code
_entity_poly.pdbx_strand_id
1 'polypeptide(L)'
;MNTPLAADPERTWAVLVGIEEYESRAFAPLRGAAADAFGHAKWLCAQGVPPEQIQLCVSPYDSTTIQAAADELGLRVRSATREELEKLLTREVRRWRGDLLWLAWNGHGVTLPGSGELLLPFSDGVERFEQALSADRLQEMLLSEPYQGVRSKIVFIDACRTREWDAEGYGVVSLPVPPKASRDVTVSVVYATQDNDTAGNGRFGFTHALLDHLHTSSPCPLPPNVDELTRAVQKRLEAARLTQKISLHTRNWRGDRTSYEAADTASGPREPRHDQVQRRDDAIEILLRAQREDSARQPYRISDDQPLRLDEVYVPLLFEALPNPEDLGAPVTPRLPVEKMLASGGHVLIESDAGTGKTTFAQHVSGRLASAWLDGESQAGNLAGLGAVPIRVHARYLTGQHPLALLLQESVRGKLGYSVSKNLPPNLFEHRPRKDTTWLVLVDGLDEIDDPEARKRVIDQIAGDIKRGESPYRWVVATRPLSAEETEILHQPRIKRYKLVLFDDEKLRELARSWLARGVDDRRKADEIARRFLRRVDQSGLRQIIRTPLLATLALAIFRQRDQLPNGRPGLYRTFMQYMLNGRDGELARYTALQRVGADVDFTGEAAQWLYDNREAMLEFLARRTDTDETPTLDTALSWVRENVPEALGPRADYWRSIVPSLLTGSGLLSHNGLTGELIWIHRSFAEYLAARHAAGELPSRWPGGTPELDPFLRRSLATESQDQTVLTIACWAESNPQAANALLEYLVEQSAAFPRLLKYHGGGIFLGDDGTTIDRHIFLAGRLLAEGVKAPEGMANKILDRLGERARSVFNARYYCPLIGTQPQRSRALETLLNLTKDTNQQLTVRVDALVALGENYGARSSAVEAAVQPMLTGTETANFYQRKENGHSSVTVSDARAVAAYRISTLGDSAHDLVMQFLDRLELAPEDGYGRQLAAEAAIAIGENGLAVSLIRTVSGDRRNLAGEIFVLLRAGKEEDAKVVAEHLFETYQREDFWAEARFGDTVQEIVNVFINAEEKALAREFATKAVSITQREHGAIVRTALALAGDSKPGMKYLADNPINRIDREAFRGWAELARTLWAEGCTREVERALEPVLTLTHYTEYEWLYVARLLRDIKDGRYQQLLLKLARDTTCYARLPAAEELLLSDPQLGISTLVAMSKEKQRDARHAVDLARCLVAASARGDAVRLLSQVIKDFKGDEWSAHSLSDARDLLRDLKDPLRGM
;
A
#
# COMPACT_ATOMS: atom_id res chain seq x y z
N MET A 1 -20.49 24.73 35.43
CA MET A 1 -21.49 25.50 34.64
C MET A 1 -21.18 26.97 34.88
N ASN A 2 -20.64 27.67 33.88
CA ASN A 2 -20.40 29.11 33.96
C ASN A 2 -21.68 29.82 33.48
N THR A 3 -22.21 30.73 34.29
CA THR A 3 -23.27 31.66 33.90
C THR A 3 -22.78 32.48 32.69
N PRO A 4 -23.55 32.62 31.59
CA PRO A 4 -23.14 33.46 30.47
C PRO A 4 -22.98 34.91 30.94
N LEU A 5 -21.84 35.53 30.61
CA LEU A 5 -21.62 36.97 30.78
C LEU A 5 -22.69 37.71 29.98
N ALA A 6 -23.37 38.69 30.58
CA ALA A 6 -24.29 39.58 29.87
C ALA A 6 -23.52 40.28 28.73
N ALA A 7 -24.02 40.17 27.51
CA ALA A 7 -23.47 40.85 26.35
C ALA A 7 -23.93 42.30 26.34
N ASP A 8 -22.98 43.20 26.05
CA ASP A 8 -23.26 44.61 25.83
C ASP A 8 -23.97 44.79 24.48
N PRO A 9 -25.13 45.47 24.43
CA PRO A 9 -25.82 45.78 23.17
C PRO A 9 -24.94 46.51 22.15
N GLU A 10 -24.04 47.40 22.58
CA GLU A 10 -23.08 48.11 21.69
C GLU A 10 -21.99 47.16 21.14
N ARG A 11 -21.85 45.96 21.71
CA ARG A 11 -20.90 44.93 21.28
C ARG A 11 -21.61 43.71 20.71
N THR A 12 -22.87 43.85 20.32
CA THR A 12 -23.69 42.80 19.70
C THR A 12 -23.84 43.04 18.21
N TRP A 13 -23.60 42.00 17.40
CA TRP A 13 -23.78 42.03 15.95
C TRP A 13 -24.89 41.09 15.52
N ALA A 14 -25.62 41.42 14.46
CA ALA A 14 -26.68 40.57 13.94
C ALA A 14 -26.64 40.38 12.42
N VAL A 15 -26.93 39.16 11.97
CA VAL A 15 -27.16 38.80 10.57
C VAL A 15 -28.55 38.16 10.48
N LEU A 16 -29.48 38.85 9.83
CA LEU A 16 -30.88 38.47 9.79
C LEU A 16 -31.28 38.20 8.35
N VAL A 17 -31.57 36.94 8.04
CA VAL A 17 -31.89 36.48 6.69
C VAL A 17 -33.38 36.11 6.62
N GLY A 18 -34.08 36.66 5.64
CA GLY A 18 -35.50 36.40 5.41
C GLY A 18 -35.85 36.36 3.93
N ILE A 19 -36.12 35.18 3.39
CA ILE A 19 -36.31 34.97 1.95
C ILE A 19 -37.77 34.57 1.67
N GLU A 20 -38.51 35.46 1.00
CA GLU A 20 -39.90 35.20 0.58
C GLU A 20 -39.99 34.89 -0.91
N GLU A 21 -39.25 35.62 -1.76
CA GLU A 21 -39.15 35.38 -3.19
C GLU A 21 -37.83 34.69 -3.57
N TYR A 22 -37.97 33.64 -4.36
CA TYR A 22 -36.88 32.86 -4.93
C TYR A 22 -36.94 32.97 -6.46
N GLU A 23 -35.79 33.10 -7.11
CA GLU A 23 -35.70 33.11 -8.57
C GLU A 23 -36.04 31.73 -9.17
N SER A 24 -35.77 30.65 -8.44
CA SER A 24 -36.16 29.30 -8.82
C SER A 24 -37.66 29.05 -8.64
N ARG A 25 -38.27 28.45 -9.67
CA ARG A 25 -39.67 27.99 -9.63
C ARG A 25 -39.88 26.76 -8.75
N ALA A 26 -38.81 26.10 -8.30
CA ALA A 26 -38.88 24.97 -7.39
C ALA A 26 -39.33 25.37 -5.97
N PHE A 27 -39.15 26.64 -5.60
CA PHE A 27 -39.53 27.16 -4.29
C PHE A 27 -40.78 28.04 -4.41
N ALA A 28 -41.86 27.65 -3.74
CA ALA A 28 -43.04 28.50 -3.63
C ALA A 28 -42.72 29.75 -2.78
N PRO A 29 -43.30 30.92 -3.09
CA PRO A 29 -43.10 32.13 -2.29
C PRO A 29 -43.47 31.90 -0.82
N LEU A 30 -42.55 32.22 0.09
CA LEU A 30 -42.68 31.99 1.52
C LEU A 30 -43.00 33.31 2.26
N ARG A 31 -44.23 33.79 2.10
CA ARG A 31 -44.66 35.05 2.72
C ARG A 31 -44.62 34.97 4.25
N GLY A 32 -43.94 35.93 4.87
CA GLY A 32 -43.72 36.00 6.32
C GLY A 32 -42.23 35.98 6.69
N ALA A 33 -41.36 35.34 5.91
CA ALA A 33 -39.96 35.16 6.27
C ALA A 33 -39.17 36.49 6.35
N ALA A 34 -39.48 37.47 5.50
CA ALA A 34 -38.86 38.80 5.59
C ALA A 34 -39.39 39.59 6.79
N ALA A 35 -40.67 39.44 7.13
CA ALA A 35 -41.27 40.04 8.32
C ALA A 35 -40.71 39.44 9.62
N ASP A 36 -40.41 38.13 9.63
CA ASP A 36 -39.80 37.43 10.76
C ASP A 36 -38.35 37.88 10.98
N ALA A 37 -37.55 37.99 9.91
CA ALA A 37 -36.21 38.57 9.97
C ALA A 37 -36.22 40.02 10.48
N PHE A 38 -37.19 40.82 10.02
CA PHE A 38 -37.39 42.19 10.51
C PHE A 38 -37.83 42.23 11.97
N GLY A 39 -38.65 41.27 12.44
CA GLY A 39 -39.06 41.14 13.83
C GLY A 39 -37.88 40.96 14.78
N HIS A 40 -36.88 40.16 14.40
CA HIS A 40 -35.62 40.08 15.13
C HIS A 40 -34.89 41.43 15.19
N ALA A 41 -34.84 42.17 14.08
CA ALA A 41 -34.19 43.48 14.03
C ALA A 41 -34.85 44.47 14.99
N LYS A 42 -36.19 44.53 14.97
CA LYS A 42 -36.98 45.39 15.86
C LYS A 42 -36.75 45.07 17.34
N TRP A 43 -36.69 43.78 17.69
CA TRP A 43 -36.41 43.38 19.07
C TRP A 43 -34.99 43.75 19.50
N LEU A 44 -33.98 43.51 18.66
CA LEU A 44 -32.58 43.87 18.95
C LEU A 44 -32.39 45.39 19.12
N CYS A 45 -33.00 46.21 18.25
CA CYS A 45 -33.00 47.67 18.42
C CYS A 45 -33.65 48.09 19.74
N ALA A 46 -34.75 47.43 20.16
CA ALA A 46 -35.39 47.68 21.44
C ALA A 46 -34.53 47.26 22.65
N GLN A 47 -33.57 46.32 22.47
CA GLN A 47 -32.55 45.98 23.47
C GLN A 47 -31.33 46.92 23.45
N GLY A 48 -31.32 47.93 22.57
CA GLY A 48 -30.24 48.91 22.46
C GLY A 48 -29.10 48.52 21.52
N VAL A 49 -29.28 47.50 20.66
CA VAL A 49 -28.27 47.16 19.64
C VAL A 49 -28.28 48.23 18.55
N PRO A 50 -27.12 48.85 18.22
CA PRO A 50 -27.05 49.89 17.19
C PRO A 50 -27.50 49.39 15.80
N PRO A 51 -28.32 50.16 15.06
CA PRO A 51 -28.83 49.76 13.75
C PRO A 51 -27.72 49.39 12.74
N GLU A 52 -26.56 50.04 12.80
CA GLU A 52 -25.41 49.75 11.95
C GLU A 52 -24.79 48.37 12.18
N GLN A 53 -25.03 47.75 13.34
CA GLN A 53 -24.56 46.39 13.68
C GLN A 53 -25.56 45.29 13.29
N ILE A 54 -26.72 45.67 12.74
CA ILE A 54 -27.77 44.75 12.30
C ILE A 54 -27.79 44.71 10.77
N GLN A 55 -27.39 43.58 10.20
CA GLN A 55 -27.40 43.34 8.75
C GLN A 55 -28.68 42.58 8.37
N LEU A 56 -29.64 43.28 7.77
CA LEU A 56 -30.92 42.71 7.34
C LEU A 56 -30.84 42.32 5.85
N CYS A 57 -30.72 41.02 5.57
CA CYS A 57 -30.63 40.43 4.24
C CYS A 57 -31.96 39.79 3.86
N VAL A 58 -32.74 40.42 2.98
CA VAL A 58 -34.09 39.96 2.66
C VAL A 58 -34.36 39.89 1.15
N SER A 59 -35.29 39.00 0.79
CA SER A 59 -35.92 38.95 -0.53
C SER A 59 -37.44 39.00 -0.36
N PRO A 60 -38.00 40.19 -0.04
CA PRO A 60 -39.40 40.32 0.34
C PRO A 60 -40.33 40.29 -0.88
N TYR A 61 -41.53 39.74 -0.70
CA TYR A 61 -42.60 39.76 -1.71
C TYR A 61 -43.18 41.18 -1.92
N ASP A 62 -43.11 42.03 -0.89
CA ASP A 62 -43.39 43.47 -0.97
C ASP A 62 -42.19 44.26 -0.45
N SER A 63 -41.32 44.67 -1.37
CA SER A 63 -40.10 45.42 -1.05
C SER A 63 -40.37 46.83 -0.50
N THR A 64 -41.51 47.44 -0.83
CA THR A 64 -41.81 48.81 -0.40
C THR A 64 -42.14 48.90 1.09
N THR A 65 -42.86 47.91 1.62
CA THR A 65 -43.26 47.88 3.03
C THR A 65 -42.08 47.58 3.96
N ILE A 66 -41.21 46.62 3.61
CA ILE A 66 -40.04 46.29 4.45
C ILE A 66 -38.98 47.40 4.39
N GLN A 67 -38.78 48.04 3.24
CA GLN A 67 -37.82 49.15 3.14
C GLN A 67 -38.26 50.35 3.98
N ALA A 68 -39.54 50.74 3.92
CA ALA A 68 -40.07 51.85 4.73
C ALA A 68 -39.93 51.56 6.24
N ALA A 69 -40.22 50.33 6.67
CA ALA A 69 -40.08 49.93 8.08
C ALA A 69 -38.61 49.85 8.54
N ALA A 70 -37.69 49.46 7.65
CA ALA A 70 -36.25 49.47 7.92
C ALA A 70 -35.69 50.88 8.05
N ASP A 71 -36.13 51.81 7.20
CA ASP A 71 -35.71 53.22 7.23
C ASP A 71 -36.14 53.89 8.55
N GLU A 72 -37.32 53.58 9.08
CA GLU A 72 -37.79 54.07 10.40
C GLU A 72 -36.87 53.65 11.57
N LEU A 73 -36.22 52.50 11.47
CA LEU A 73 -35.27 51.98 12.46
C LEU A 73 -33.80 52.29 12.11
N GLY A 74 -33.53 52.97 10.99
CA GLY A 74 -32.18 53.26 10.51
C GLY A 74 -31.40 52.01 10.05
N LEU A 75 -32.09 50.93 9.66
CA LEU A 75 -31.48 49.65 9.30
C LEU A 75 -31.04 49.63 7.84
N ARG A 76 -29.89 48.99 7.58
CA ARG A 76 -29.43 48.73 6.21
C ARG A 76 -30.02 47.44 5.66
N VAL A 77 -30.88 47.56 4.66
CA VAL A 77 -31.43 46.42 3.90
C VAL A 77 -30.45 45.99 2.81
N ARG A 78 -30.20 44.68 2.70
CA ARG A 78 -29.37 44.02 1.67
C ARG A 78 -30.18 42.93 0.96
N SER A 79 -29.80 42.58 -0.27
CA SER A 79 -30.39 41.44 -0.97
C SER A 79 -29.96 40.11 -0.32
N ALA A 80 -30.86 39.12 -0.28
CA ALA A 80 -30.56 37.78 0.20
C ALA A 80 -29.96 36.85 -0.88
N THR A 81 -29.18 37.42 -1.80
CA THR A 81 -28.51 36.71 -2.89
C THR A 81 -27.23 36.03 -2.39
N ARG A 82 -26.77 35.01 -3.13
CA ARG A 82 -25.55 34.26 -2.85
C ARG A 82 -24.35 35.19 -2.69
N GLU A 83 -24.11 36.06 -3.68
CA GLU A 83 -22.94 36.93 -3.70
C GLU A 83 -22.87 37.82 -2.44
N GLU A 84 -23.99 38.42 -2.05
CA GLU A 84 -24.03 39.36 -0.94
C GLU A 84 -23.93 38.63 0.42
N LEU A 85 -24.58 37.48 0.57
CA LEU A 85 -24.50 36.67 1.78
C LEU A 85 -23.13 35.99 1.95
N GLU A 86 -22.53 35.45 0.89
CA GLU A 86 -21.17 34.90 0.93
C GLU A 86 -20.15 35.98 1.28
N LYS A 87 -20.26 37.17 0.66
CA LYS A 87 -19.39 38.31 0.97
C LYS A 87 -19.55 38.76 2.43
N LEU A 88 -20.77 38.89 2.91
CA LEU A 88 -21.07 39.25 4.30
C LEU A 88 -20.43 38.22 5.25
N LEU A 89 -20.77 36.95 5.10
CA LEU A 89 -20.31 35.87 5.98
C LEU A 89 -18.78 35.69 5.90
N THR A 90 -18.20 35.62 4.70
CA THR A 90 -16.78 35.26 4.55
C THR A 90 -15.80 36.43 4.69
N ARG A 91 -16.24 37.67 4.42
CA ARG A 91 -15.34 38.84 4.41
C ARG A 91 -15.61 39.83 5.52
N GLU A 92 -16.89 40.10 5.83
CA GLU A 92 -17.28 41.12 6.80
C GLU A 92 -17.35 40.54 8.22
N VAL A 93 -18.10 39.44 8.44
CA VAL A 93 -18.32 38.86 9.79
C VAL A 93 -17.01 38.49 10.49
N ARG A 94 -16.02 37.96 9.77
CA ARG A 94 -14.68 37.64 10.34
C ARG A 94 -13.94 38.87 10.93
N ARG A 95 -14.29 40.07 10.48
CA ARG A 95 -13.68 41.33 10.97
C ARG A 95 -14.39 41.88 12.20
N TRP A 96 -15.60 41.39 12.49
CA TRP A 96 -16.37 41.88 13.63
C TRP A 96 -15.73 41.46 14.95
N ARG A 97 -15.88 42.34 15.94
CA ARG A 97 -15.40 42.15 17.30
C ARG A 97 -16.53 42.50 18.25
N GLY A 98 -16.83 41.65 19.22
CA GLY A 98 -18.01 41.81 20.06
C GLY A 98 -18.23 40.68 21.06
N ASP A 99 -19.31 40.77 21.82
CA ASP A 99 -19.67 39.78 22.84
C ASP A 99 -20.65 38.73 22.28
N LEU A 100 -21.58 39.13 21.40
CA LEU A 100 -22.62 38.28 20.83
C LEU A 100 -22.78 38.47 19.32
N LEU A 101 -22.90 37.35 18.59
CA LEU A 101 -23.39 37.29 17.22
C LEU A 101 -24.77 36.63 17.22
N TRP A 102 -25.79 37.36 16.78
CA TRP A 102 -27.15 36.88 16.60
C TRP A 102 -27.41 36.62 15.11
N LEU A 103 -27.47 35.34 14.71
CA LEU A 103 -27.78 34.96 13.34
C LEU A 103 -29.17 34.33 13.29
N ALA A 104 -30.04 34.83 12.42
CA ALA A 104 -31.34 34.21 12.17
C ALA A 104 -31.52 33.96 10.67
N TRP A 105 -31.97 32.76 10.31
CA TRP A 105 -32.25 32.37 8.93
C TRP A 105 -33.70 31.88 8.81
N ASN A 106 -34.51 32.64 8.07
CA ASN A 106 -35.92 32.33 7.81
C ASN A 106 -36.09 32.10 6.30
N GLY A 107 -36.50 30.90 5.90
CA GLY A 107 -36.59 30.52 4.48
C GLY A 107 -36.87 29.03 4.28
N HIS A 108 -36.86 28.58 3.01
CA HIS A 108 -36.90 27.15 2.72
C HIS A 108 -35.67 26.41 3.21
N GLY A 109 -35.82 25.13 3.50
CA GLY A 109 -34.74 24.22 3.88
C GLY A 109 -34.87 22.91 3.10
N VAL A 110 -33.74 22.38 2.65
CA VAL A 110 -33.68 21.11 1.90
C VAL A 110 -32.73 20.18 2.63
N THR A 111 -33.21 18.99 3.01
CA THR A 111 -32.36 17.98 3.66
C THR A 111 -31.85 17.01 2.61
N LEU A 112 -30.52 16.85 2.50
CA LEU A 112 -29.92 15.92 1.55
C LEU A 112 -30.24 14.46 1.92
N PRO A 113 -30.79 13.65 1.00
CA PRO A 113 -30.93 12.22 1.18
C PRO A 113 -29.57 11.56 1.40
N GLY A 114 -29.48 10.68 2.39
CA GLY A 114 -28.23 9.99 2.74
C GLY A 114 -27.40 10.71 3.81
N SER A 115 -26.99 11.97 3.58
CA SER A 115 -26.15 12.70 4.55
C SER A 115 -26.94 13.30 5.72
N GLY A 116 -28.22 13.62 5.52
CA GLY A 116 -29.04 14.32 6.51
C GLY A 116 -28.65 15.79 6.71
N GLU A 117 -27.76 16.32 5.86
CA GLU A 117 -27.29 17.70 5.93
C GLU A 117 -28.40 18.67 5.50
N LEU A 118 -28.62 19.73 6.30
CA LEU A 118 -29.59 20.78 6.00
C LEU A 118 -28.93 21.85 5.12
N LEU A 119 -29.48 22.02 3.93
CA LEU A 119 -29.12 23.08 2.99
C LEU A 119 -30.14 24.23 3.06
N LEU A 120 -29.61 25.45 3.06
CA LEU A 120 -30.33 26.71 3.13
C LEU A 120 -30.19 27.45 1.78
N PRO A 121 -31.20 27.40 0.89
CA PRO A 121 -31.13 28.02 -0.43
C PRO A 121 -31.06 29.56 -0.36
N PHE A 122 -30.27 30.18 -1.23
CA PHE A 122 -30.23 31.63 -1.43
C PHE A 122 -31.41 32.12 -2.30
N SER A 123 -31.69 33.43 -2.33
CA SER A 123 -32.82 33.97 -3.11
C SER A 123 -32.65 33.80 -4.63
N ASP A 124 -31.42 33.83 -5.12
CA ASP A 124 -31.00 33.64 -6.52
C ASP A 124 -30.68 32.17 -6.87
N GLY A 125 -30.90 31.23 -5.95
CA GLY A 125 -30.62 29.82 -6.20
C GLY A 125 -31.52 29.23 -7.29
N VAL A 126 -30.97 28.95 -8.47
CA VAL A 126 -31.68 28.38 -9.65
C VAL A 126 -31.85 26.84 -9.58
N GLU A 127 -32.76 26.28 -10.40
CA GLU A 127 -33.05 24.83 -10.56
C GLU A 127 -31.84 23.93 -10.94
N ARG A 128 -30.62 24.49 -11.05
CA ARG A 128 -29.35 23.78 -11.13
C ARG A 128 -28.40 24.16 -9.98
N PHE A 129 -28.82 23.85 -8.78
CA PHE A 129 -28.09 23.04 -7.80
C PHE A 129 -26.62 23.32 -7.40
N GLU A 130 -26.11 24.56 -7.46
CA GLU A 130 -24.79 24.92 -6.88
C GLU A 130 -24.84 26.10 -5.88
N GLN A 131 -26.02 26.40 -5.32
CA GLN A 131 -26.27 27.69 -4.64
C GLN A 131 -27.11 27.55 -3.35
N ALA A 132 -26.68 26.69 -2.42
CA ALA A 132 -27.25 26.62 -1.08
C ALA A 132 -26.15 26.58 0.00
N LEU A 133 -26.43 27.18 1.15
CA LEU A 133 -25.56 27.20 2.31
C LEU A 133 -25.80 25.97 3.20
N SER A 134 -24.74 25.21 3.51
CA SER A 134 -24.83 24.13 4.49
C SER A 134 -24.89 24.68 5.92
N ALA A 135 -25.90 24.26 6.69
CA ALA A 135 -26.04 24.62 8.09
C ALA A 135 -24.92 24.05 8.98
N ASP A 136 -24.39 22.87 8.65
CA ASP A 136 -23.26 22.27 9.36
C ASP A 136 -21.95 23.01 9.05
N ARG A 137 -21.71 23.37 7.78
CA ARG A 137 -20.52 24.15 7.40
C ARG A 137 -20.56 25.58 7.94
N LEU A 138 -21.74 26.20 8.02
CA LEU A 138 -21.93 27.49 8.69
C LEU A 138 -21.46 27.41 10.16
N GLN A 139 -21.81 26.34 10.88
CA GLN A 139 -21.34 26.13 12.26
C GLN A 139 -19.83 25.97 12.35
N GLU A 140 -19.24 25.16 11.47
CA GLU A 140 -17.79 24.93 11.44
C GLU A 140 -17.02 26.20 11.13
N MET A 141 -17.51 26.99 10.17
CA MET A 141 -16.95 28.29 9.84
C MET A 141 -16.98 29.23 11.05
N LEU A 142 -18.12 29.35 11.74
CA LEU A 142 -18.28 30.22 12.91
C LEU A 142 -17.42 29.80 14.12
N LEU A 143 -16.96 28.54 14.15
CA LEU A 143 -16.01 28.00 15.13
C LEU A 143 -14.54 28.21 14.73
N SER A 144 -14.26 28.57 13.47
CA SER A 144 -12.89 28.70 12.96
C SER A 144 -12.20 30.00 13.38
N GLU A 145 -10.86 30.00 13.33
CA GLU A 145 -9.98 31.04 13.88
C GLU A 145 -10.33 32.48 13.42
N PRO A 146 -10.66 32.75 12.13
CA PRO A 146 -11.01 34.10 11.69
C PRO A 146 -12.30 34.66 12.30
N TYR A 147 -13.16 33.81 12.89
CA TYR A 147 -14.47 34.18 13.43
C TYR A 147 -14.49 34.25 14.96
N GLN A 148 -13.33 34.13 15.61
CA GLN A 148 -13.21 34.20 17.08
C GLN A 148 -13.36 35.62 17.64
N GLY A 149 -13.44 36.64 16.78
CA GLY A 149 -13.67 38.02 17.18
C GLY A 149 -14.94 38.24 18.01
N VAL A 150 -15.91 37.33 17.90
CA VAL A 150 -17.14 37.30 18.69
C VAL A 150 -17.24 35.97 19.43
N ARG A 151 -17.33 36.02 20.77
CA ARG A 151 -17.15 34.83 21.63
C ARG A 151 -18.40 33.95 21.72
N SER A 152 -19.57 34.55 21.87
CA SER A 152 -20.86 33.84 21.91
C SER A 152 -21.60 34.02 20.58
N LYS A 153 -22.11 32.93 20.02
CA LYS A 153 -22.86 32.96 18.77
C LYS A 153 -24.14 32.16 18.94
N ILE A 154 -25.27 32.78 18.64
CA ILE A 154 -26.59 32.14 18.65
C ILE A 154 -27.12 32.16 17.22
N VAL A 155 -27.50 30.99 16.73
CA VAL A 155 -27.99 30.79 15.37
C VAL A 155 -29.40 30.21 15.44
N PHE A 156 -30.37 30.89 14.84
CA PHE A 156 -31.74 30.42 14.69
C PHE A 156 -31.98 30.04 13.23
N ILE A 157 -32.48 28.83 12.99
CA ILE A 157 -32.80 28.35 11.64
C ILE A 157 -34.28 27.95 11.63
N ASP A 158 -35.10 28.80 11.02
CA ASP A 158 -36.52 28.53 10.73
C ASP A 158 -36.66 28.12 9.26
N ALA A 159 -36.47 26.82 9.03
CA ALA A 159 -36.54 26.19 7.72
C ALA A 159 -37.06 24.75 7.84
N CYS A 160 -37.77 24.26 6.82
CA CYS A 160 -38.28 22.90 6.77
C CYS A 160 -37.15 21.85 6.73
N ARG A 161 -37.38 20.67 7.32
CA ARG A 161 -36.44 19.54 7.33
C ARG A 161 -37.07 18.26 6.77
N THR A 162 -37.85 18.39 5.70
CA THR A 162 -38.57 17.28 5.04
C THR A 162 -37.71 16.50 4.04
N ARG A 163 -37.99 15.20 3.90
CA ARG A 163 -37.24 14.21 3.08
C ARG A 163 -37.74 14.04 1.63
N GLU A 164 -38.75 14.78 1.19
CA GLU A 164 -39.47 14.49 -0.07
C GLU A 164 -39.00 15.34 -1.26
N TRP A 165 -37.70 15.37 -1.56
CA TRP A 165 -37.25 15.87 -2.87
C TRP A 165 -36.19 14.94 -3.49
N ASP A 166 -36.44 14.50 -4.72
CA ASP A 166 -35.51 13.69 -5.51
C ASP A 166 -34.18 14.45 -5.71
N ALA A 167 -33.14 13.98 -5.02
CA ALA A 167 -31.86 14.67 -4.90
C ALA A 167 -30.77 14.21 -5.88
N GLU A 168 -31.16 13.86 -7.11
CA GLU A 168 -30.19 13.72 -8.19
C GLU A 168 -29.83 15.12 -8.73
N GLY A 169 -28.88 15.80 -8.08
CA GLY A 169 -28.30 17.03 -8.64
C GLY A 169 -27.64 18.02 -7.68
N TYR A 170 -27.77 17.90 -6.36
CA TYR A 170 -27.40 18.96 -5.41
C TYR A 170 -25.88 19.06 -5.11
N GLY A 171 -25.24 20.14 -5.56
CA GLY A 171 -23.90 20.58 -5.18
C GLY A 171 -23.94 21.59 -4.02
N VAL A 172 -23.09 21.37 -3.00
CA VAL A 172 -22.97 22.24 -1.82
C VAL A 172 -21.90 23.29 -2.08
N VAL A 173 -22.22 24.57 -1.84
CA VAL A 173 -21.20 25.63 -1.84
C VAL A 173 -20.23 25.40 -0.68
N SER A 174 -18.95 25.20 -1.00
CA SER A 174 -17.90 25.08 0.01
C SER A 174 -17.41 26.46 0.43
N LEU A 175 -17.83 26.92 1.62
CA LEU A 175 -17.13 28.01 2.29
C LEU A 175 -15.73 27.53 2.71
N PRO A 176 -14.66 28.32 2.50
CA PRO A 176 -13.32 27.95 2.93
C PRO A 176 -13.28 27.80 4.46
N VAL A 177 -12.92 26.62 4.96
CA VAL A 177 -12.75 26.34 6.39
C VAL A 177 -11.25 26.41 6.72
N PRO A 178 -10.77 27.46 7.40
CA PRO A 178 -9.37 27.59 7.78
C PRO A 178 -8.98 26.62 8.91
N PRO A 179 -7.66 26.32 9.09
CA PRO A 179 -7.17 25.38 10.09
C PRO A 179 -7.52 25.79 11.53
N LYS A 180 -7.72 24.79 12.41
CA LYS A 180 -8.30 24.94 13.76
C LYS A 180 -7.23 25.25 14.85
N ALA A 181 -7.47 26.25 15.71
CA ALA A 181 -6.73 26.51 16.96
C ALA A 181 -7.63 27.03 18.13
N SER A 182 -7.27 26.71 19.38
CA SER A 182 -7.88 27.01 20.73
C SER A 182 -8.38 28.46 20.96
N ARG A 183 -9.30 28.87 21.87
CA ARG A 183 -10.05 28.38 23.06
C ARG A 183 -11.30 29.28 23.27
N ASP A 184 -12.31 28.82 24.03
CA ASP A 184 -13.46 29.60 24.60
C ASP A 184 -14.49 30.26 23.66
N VAL A 185 -14.75 29.69 22.48
CA VAL A 185 -15.88 30.08 21.62
C VAL A 185 -17.03 29.07 21.70
N THR A 186 -18.27 29.56 21.75
CA THR A 186 -19.48 28.74 21.77
C THR A 186 -20.42 29.11 20.63
N VAL A 187 -20.96 28.11 19.94
CA VAL A 187 -22.03 28.27 18.93
C VAL A 187 -23.22 27.43 19.39
N SER A 188 -24.35 28.11 19.63
CA SER A 188 -25.63 27.47 19.94
C SER A 188 -26.55 27.62 18.74
N VAL A 189 -27.02 26.51 18.19
CA VAL A 189 -27.93 26.49 17.03
C VAL A 189 -29.28 25.93 17.44
N VAL A 190 -30.33 26.71 17.21
CA VAL A 190 -31.72 26.33 17.44
C VAL A 190 -32.38 26.11 16.09
N TYR A 191 -32.89 24.90 15.84
CA TYR A 191 -33.67 24.58 14.66
C TYR A 191 -35.15 24.60 15.00
N ALA A 192 -35.96 25.28 14.20
CA ALA A 192 -37.41 25.39 14.37
C ALA A 192 -38.16 24.04 14.22
N THR A 193 -37.52 23.03 13.64
CA THR A 193 -38.10 21.73 13.32
C THR A 193 -37.13 20.57 13.63
N GLN A 194 -37.67 19.42 14.05
CA GLN A 194 -36.93 18.16 14.16
C GLN A 194 -36.66 17.58 12.77
N ASP A 195 -35.73 16.62 12.70
CA ASP A 195 -35.49 15.82 11.49
C ASP A 195 -36.83 15.22 11.00
N ASN A 196 -37.19 15.46 9.73
CA ASN A 196 -38.42 15.00 9.07
C ASN A 196 -39.71 15.75 9.42
N ASP A 197 -39.64 16.97 9.96
CA ASP A 197 -40.81 17.79 10.25
C ASP A 197 -40.91 19.03 9.34
N THR A 198 -42.13 19.55 9.14
CA THR A 198 -42.38 20.76 8.34
C THR A 198 -42.36 22.00 9.23
N ALA A 199 -41.75 23.08 8.76
CA ALA A 199 -41.91 24.37 9.41
C ALA A 199 -43.34 24.86 9.14
N GLY A 200 -44.02 25.36 10.19
CA GLY A 200 -45.38 25.85 10.09
C GLY A 200 -45.40 27.18 9.34
N ASN A 201 -46.02 27.20 8.15
CA ASN A 201 -46.17 28.43 7.38
C ASN A 201 -47.34 29.27 7.93
N GLY A 202 -47.05 30.44 8.49
CA GLY A 202 -48.06 31.44 8.83
C GLY A 202 -47.76 32.25 10.09
N ARG A 203 -48.70 33.12 10.45
CA ARG A 203 -48.68 34.12 11.55
C ARG A 203 -48.46 33.57 12.98
N PHE A 204 -48.09 32.29 13.11
CA PHE A 204 -47.99 31.55 14.36
C PHE A 204 -46.76 30.61 14.43
N GLY A 205 -45.79 30.65 13.51
CA GLY A 205 -44.63 29.73 13.47
C GLY A 205 -43.59 29.91 14.60
N PHE A 206 -42.47 29.17 14.51
CA PHE A 206 -41.37 29.18 15.50
C PHE A 206 -40.83 30.59 15.76
N THR A 207 -40.46 31.34 14.72
CA THR A 207 -39.93 32.69 14.89
C THR A 207 -40.95 33.64 15.53
N HIS A 208 -42.25 33.48 15.26
CA HIS A 208 -43.30 34.26 15.93
C HIS A 208 -43.39 33.94 17.42
N ALA A 209 -43.43 32.65 17.79
CA ALA A 209 -43.46 32.22 19.19
C ALA A 209 -42.20 32.63 19.96
N LEU A 210 -41.05 32.63 19.28
CA LEU A 210 -39.77 33.14 19.78
C LEU A 210 -39.85 34.65 20.05
N LEU A 211 -40.23 35.46 19.07
CA LEU A 211 -40.31 36.91 19.20
C LEU A 211 -41.37 37.33 20.24
N ASP A 212 -42.52 36.68 20.26
CA ASP A 212 -43.56 36.92 21.28
C ASP A 212 -43.04 36.63 22.69
N HIS A 213 -42.26 35.55 22.87
CA HIS A 213 -41.64 35.26 24.16
C HIS A 213 -40.62 36.34 24.52
N LEU A 214 -39.76 36.72 23.59
CA LEU A 214 -38.72 37.74 23.79
C LEU A 214 -39.33 39.13 24.09
N HIS A 215 -40.48 39.48 23.52
CA HIS A 215 -41.20 40.73 23.80
C HIS A 215 -41.94 40.71 25.14
N THR A 216 -42.53 39.58 25.53
CA THR A 216 -43.32 39.47 26.78
C THR A 216 -42.48 39.24 28.03
N SER A 217 -41.25 38.72 27.89
CA SER A 217 -40.34 38.41 29.01
C SER A 217 -39.42 39.57 29.43
N SER A 218 -39.84 40.83 29.27
CA SER A 218 -39.00 42.00 29.59
C SER A 218 -38.91 42.31 31.10
N PRO A 219 -37.72 42.63 31.65
CA PRO A 219 -36.43 42.71 30.96
C PRO A 219 -35.81 41.31 30.72
N CYS A 220 -35.55 40.98 29.45
CA CYS A 220 -34.91 39.74 29.05
C CYS A 220 -33.39 39.96 28.92
N PRO A 221 -32.54 39.14 29.55
CA PRO A 221 -31.08 39.31 29.43
C PRO A 221 -30.61 39.08 28.00
N LEU A 222 -29.59 39.83 27.57
CA LEU A 222 -28.87 39.64 26.29
C LEU A 222 -27.48 39.03 26.58
N PRO A 223 -27.11 37.86 26.04
CA PRO A 223 -27.99 36.90 25.37
C PRO A 223 -28.96 36.22 26.35
N PRO A 224 -30.15 35.79 25.88
CA PRO A 224 -31.04 34.96 26.67
C PRO A 224 -30.42 33.60 26.95
N ASN A 225 -30.85 32.94 28.04
CA ASN A 225 -30.50 31.54 28.28
C ASN A 225 -31.16 30.67 27.21
N VAL A 226 -30.37 30.16 26.26
CA VAL A 226 -30.86 29.44 25.09
C VAL A 226 -31.63 28.17 25.47
N ASP A 227 -31.26 27.48 26.55
CA ASP A 227 -31.97 26.28 27.03
C ASP A 227 -33.34 26.62 27.62
N GLU A 228 -33.46 27.74 28.34
CA GLU A 228 -34.74 28.22 28.90
C GLU A 228 -35.64 28.79 27.81
N LEU A 229 -35.04 29.56 26.90
CA LEU A 229 -35.71 30.13 25.73
C LEU A 229 -36.32 29.03 24.86
N THR A 230 -35.52 28.01 24.51
CA THR A 230 -35.98 26.86 23.69
C THR A 230 -37.17 26.16 24.34
N ARG A 231 -37.10 25.88 25.66
CA ARG A 231 -38.21 25.25 26.40
C ARG A 231 -39.47 26.14 26.47
N ALA A 232 -39.30 27.44 26.64
CA ALA A 232 -40.42 28.37 26.71
C ALA A 232 -41.12 28.54 25.35
N VAL A 233 -40.35 28.57 24.26
CA VAL A 233 -40.88 28.61 22.89
C VAL A 233 -41.61 27.30 22.57
N GLN A 234 -41.04 26.13 22.93
CA GLN A 234 -41.70 24.83 22.73
C GLN A 234 -43.08 24.79 23.43
N LYS A 235 -43.17 25.23 24.69
CA LYS A 235 -44.45 25.33 25.42
C LYS A 235 -45.46 26.26 24.75
N ARG A 236 -45.00 27.34 24.12
CA ARG A 236 -45.88 28.28 23.40
C ARG A 236 -46.39 27.69 22.09
N LEU A 237 -45.55 26.97 21.36
CA LEU A 237 -45.96 26.23 20.17
C LEU A 237 -47.02 25.17 20.53
N GLU A 238 -46.80 24.43 21.63
CA GLU A 238 -47.77 23.47 22.16
C GLU A 238 -49.09 24.13 22.58
N ALA A 239 -49.04 25.27 23.27
CA ALA A 239 -50.23 26.04 23.67
C ALA A 239 -51.01 26.58 22.47
N ALA A 240 -50.31 26.94 21.39
CA ALA A 240 -50.89 27.33 20.11
C ALA A 240 -51.37 26.12 19.27
N ARG A 241 -51.24 24.88 19.78
CA ARG A 241 -51.58 23.62 19.11
C ARG A 241 -50.83 23.38 17.81
N LEU A 242 -49.59 23.87 17.72
CA LEU A 242 -48.71 23.61 16.59
C LEU A 242 -47.90 22.34 16.84
N THR A 243 -47.67 21.58 15.77
CA THR A 243 -46.97 20.28 15.85
C THR A 243 -45.45 20.41 15.79
N GLN A 244 -44.93 21.61 15.51
CA GLN A 244 -43.49 21.89 15.39
C GLN A 244 -42.74 21.53 16.69
N LYS A 245 -41.67 20.74 16.53
CA LYS A 245 -40.74 20.40 17.62
C LYS A 245 -39.37 21.04 17.40
N ILE A 246 -38.87 21.74 18.42
CA ILE A 246 -37.60 22.48 18.37
C ILE A 246 -36.43 21.56 18.77
N SER A 247 -35.29 21.66 18.09
CA SER A 247 -34.03 21.03 18.52
C SER A 247 -32.94 22.07 18.81
N LEU A 248 -32.16 21.84 19.87
CA LEU A 248 -31.03 22.69 20.26
C LEU A 248 -29.72 21.90 20.17
N HIS A 249 -28.77 22.46 19.42
CA HIS A 249 -27.42 21.93 19.25
C HIS A 249 -26.40 22.94 19.75
N THR A 250 -25.70 22.64 20.84
CA THR A 250 -24.60 23.46 21.34
C THR A 250 -23.27 22.77 21.03
N ARG A 251 -22.38 23.48 20.33
CA ARG A 251 -21.01 23.03 20.03
C ARG A 251 -19.98 23.98 20.63
N ASN A 252 -18.96 23.40 21.25
CA ASN A 252 -17.76 24.10 21.71
C ASN A 252 -16.53 23.62 20.92
N TRP A 253 -15.39 24.28 21.13
CA TRP A 253 -14.13 23.96 20.47
C TRP A 253 -13.59 22.53 20.73
N ARG A 254 -14.04 21.85 21.80
CA ARG A 254 -13.61 20.48 22.14
C ARG A 254 -14.36 19.40 21.37
N GLY A 255 -15.39 19.78 20.59
CA GLY A 255 -16.25 18.83 19.90
C GLY A 255 -17.30 18.18 20.80
N ASP A 256 -17.47 18.65 22.04
CA ASP A 256 -18.57 18.20 22.91
C ASP A 256 -19.89 18.69 22.31
N ARG A 257 -20.69 17.75 21.81
CA ARG A 257 -22.04 18.03 21.31
C ARG A 257 -23.03 17.73 22.43
N THR A 258 -23.67 18.77 22.95
CA THR A 258 -24.88 18.60 23.78
C THR A 258 -26.09 18.88 22.89
N SER A 259 -26.91 17.86 22.69
CA SER A 259 -28.21 17.96 22.03
C SER A 259 -29.30 17.84 23.08
N TYR A 260 -30.19 18.83 23.14
CA TYR A 260 -31.37 18.79 23.99
C TYR A 260 -32.60 18.65 23.09
N GLU A 261 -33.37 17.58 23.29
CA GLU A 261 -34.69 17.37 22.68
C GLU A 261 -35.74 17.64 23.76
N ALA A 262 -36.65 18.58 23.51
CA ALA A 262 -37.71 18.89 24.45
C ALA A 262 -38.84 17.83 24.35
N ALA A 263 -38.62 16.66 24.97
CA ALA A 263 -39.67 15.77 25.46
C ALA A 263 -39.13 14.80 26.53
N ASP A 264 -39.92 14.65 27.60
CA ASP A 264 -39.78 13.80 28.79
C ASP A 264 -38.68 14.13 29.83
N THR A 265 -39.12 14.91 30.81
CA THR A 265 -38.55 14.95 32.15
C THR A 265 -38.66 13.58 32.84
N ALA A 266 -37.53 12.91 33.03
CA ALA A 266 -37.28 12.13 34.24
C ALA A 266 -35.76 11.97 34.45
N SER A 267 -35.27 12.52 35.56
CA SER A 267 -34.02 12.11 36.17
C SER A 267 -34.03 10.61 36.48
N GLY A 268 -33.15 9.83 35.84
CA GLY A 268 -32.95 8.38 36.02
C GLY A 268 -31.61 7.90 35.42
N PRO A 269 -31.06 6.74 35.82
CA PRO A 269 -29.63 6.46 35.97
C PRO A 269 -28.86 6.21 34.65
N ARG A 270 -27.51 6.15 34.74
CA ARG A 270 -26.60 5.64 33.69
C ARG A 270 -27.29 4.56 32.83
N GLU A 271 -27.34 4.78 31.51
CA GLU A 271 -27.96 3.88 30.54
C GLU A 271 -27.56 2.40 30.82
N PRO A 272 -28.51 1.45 30.77
CA PRO A 272 -28.19 0.03 30.91
C PRO A 272 -27.19 -0.41 29.82
N ARG A 273 -26.21 -1.26 30.18
CA ARG A 273 -25.24 -1.83 29.22
C ARG A 273 -25.89 -2.47 27.98
N HIS A 274 -27.13 -2.94 28.11
CA HIS A 274 -27.90 -3.54 27.04
C HIS A 274 -28.16 -2.59 25.86
N ASP A 275 -28.49 -1.32 26.13
CA ASP A 275 -28.80 -0.34 25.08
C ASP A 275 -27.56 0.14 24.31
N GLN A 276 -26.41 0.17 24.98
CA GLN A 276 -25.12 0.48 24.33
C GLN A 276 -24.63 -0.65 23.43
N VAL A 277 -24.84 -1.91 23.83
CA VAL A 277 -24.52 -3.09 23.01
C VAL A 277 -25.41 -3.12 21.77
N GLN A 278 -26.72 -2.89 21.94
CA GLN A 278 -27.67 -2.87 20.82
C GLN A 278 -27.31 -1.77 19.80
N ARG A 279 -27.04 -0.53 20.25
CA ARG A 279 -26.61 0.57 19.35
C ARG A 279 -25.30 0.26 18.62
N ARG A 280 -24.41 -0.53 19.21
CA ARG A 280 -23.12 -0.93 18.61
C ARG A 280 -23.31 -2.03 17.56
N ASP A 281 -24.12 -3.04 17.86
CA ASP A 281 -24.50 -4.07 16.88
C ASP A 281 -25.23 -3.45 15.68
N ASP A 282 -26.16 -2.53 15.89
CA ASP A 282 -26.84 -1.78 14.81
C ASP A 282 -25.83 -1.00 13.95
N ALA A 283 -24.82 -0.36 14.56
CA ALA A 283 -23.78 0.36 13.84
C ALA A 283 -22.87 -0.57 13.00
N ILE A 284 -22.55 -1.75 13.53
CA ILE A 284 -21.81 -2.79 12.80
C ILE A 284 -22.64 -3.26 11.60
N GLU A 285 -23.95 -3.48 11.77
CA GLU A 285 -24.82 -3.90 10.66
C GLU A 285 -24.86 -2.85 9.53
N ILE A 286 -24.99 -1.57 9.87
CA ILE A 286 -24.97 -0.46 8.90
C ILE A 286 -23.64 -0.42 8.14
N LEU A 287 -22.51 -0.54 8.86
CA LEU A 287 -21.18 -0.60 8.27
C LEU A 287 -21.05 -1.78 7.29
N LEU A 288 -21.54 -2.97 7.67
CA LEU A 288 -21.46 -4.15 6.83
C LEU A 288 -22.33 -4.03 5.57
N ARG A 289 -23.53 -3.45 5.67
CA ARG A 289 -24.39 -3.20 4.50
C ARG A 289 -23.70 -2.27 3.50
N ALA A 290 -23.13 -1.18 3.99
CA ALA A 290 -22.38 -0.24 3.15
C ALA A 290 -21.14 -0.89 2.51
N GLN A 291 -20.39 -1.70 3.25
CA GLN A 291 -19.24 -2.42 2.70
C GLN A 291 -19.64 -3.49 1.67
N ARG A 292 -20.76 -4.20 1.86
CA ARG A 292 -21.28 -5.18 0.90
C ARG A 292 -21.64 -4.50 -0.43
N GLU A 293 -22.29 -3.34 -0.38
CA GLU A 293 -22.64 -2.57 -1.57
C GLU A 293 -21.42 -2.01 -2.29
N ASP A 294 -20.47 -1.43 -1.56
CA ASP A 294 -19.21 -0.90 -2.09
C ASP A 294 -18.35 -2.01 -2.72
N SER A 295 -18.30 -3.19 -2.09
CA SER A 295 -17.51 -4.35 -2.57
C SER A 295 -18.10 -5.02 -3.82
N ALA A 296 -19.40 -4.84 -4.08
CA ALA A 296 -20.03 -5.37 -5.29
C ALA A 296 -19.73 -4.53 -6.54
N ARG A 297 -19.30 -3.27 -6.37
CA ARG A 297 -18.98 -2.39 -7.50
C ARG A 297 -17.69 -2.83 -8.16
N GLN A 298 -17.68 -2.87 -9.49
CA GLN A 298 -16.43 -3.04 -10.22
C GLN A 298 -15.52 -1.84 -9.97
N PRO A 299 -14.21 -2.06 -9.73
CA PRO A 299 -13.24 -0.97 -9.68
C PRO A 299 -13.22 -0.15 -10.97
N TYR A 300 -13.58 -0.78 -12.09
CA TYR A 300 -13.47 -0.21 -13.42
C TYR A 300 -14.87 -0.11 -14.06
N ARG A 301 -15.38 1.11 -14.23
CA ARG A 301 -16.59 1.40 -15.02
C ARG A 301 -16.27 1.29 -16.51
N ILE A 302 -16.12 0.05 -16.99
CA ILE A 302 -15.65 -0.29 -18.34
C ILE A 302 -16.81 -0.54 -19.33
N SER A 303 -18.04 -0.76 -18.84
CA SER A 303 -19.21 -1.10 -19.66
C SER A 303 -20.39 -0.19 -19.33
N ASP A 304 -21.03 0.38 -20.36
CA ASP A 304 -22.09 1.39 -20.23
C ASP A 304 -23.50 0.78 -20.07
N ASP A 305 -23.79 -0.43 -20.58
CA ASP A 305 -25.18 -0.94 -20.62
C ASP A 305 -25.66 -1.71 -19.37
N GLN A 306 -24.75 -2.16 -18.50
CA GLN A 306 -25.06 -2.75 -17.19
C GLN A 306 -23.75 -2.86 -16.38
N PRO A 307 -23.64 -2.22 -15.21
CA PRO A 307 -22.44 -2.37 -14.39
C PRO A 307 -22.30 -3.83 -13.97
N LEU A 308 -21.20 -4.45 -14.40
CA LEU A 308 -20.78 -5.76 -13.92
C LEU A 308 -20.65 -5.70 -12.40
N ARG A 309 -21.12 -6.72 -11.68
CA ARG A 309 -20.84 -6.83 -10.26
C ARG A 309 -19.56 -7.63 -10.06
N LEU A 310 -18.76 -7.30 -9.04
CA LEU A 310 -17.48 -7.97 -8.81
C LEU A 310 -17.66 -9.45 -8.46
N ASP A 311 -18.68 -9.79 -7.68
CA ASP A 311 -19.03 -11.16 -7.31
C ASP A 311 -19.42 -12.06 -8.49
N GLU A 312 -19.84 -11.50 -9.63
CA GLU A 312 -20.21 -12.25 -10.85
C GLU A 312 -19.00 -12.66 -11.71
N VAL A 313 -17.89 -11.94 -11.62
CA VAL A 313 -16.71 -12.12 -12.50
C VAL A 313 -15.40 -12.28 -11.72
N TYR A 314 -15.47 -12.33 -10.39
CA TYR A 314 -14.31 -12.58 -9.55
C TYR A 314 -13.76 -13.97 -9.81
N VAL A 315 -12.48 -14.04 -10.15
CA VAL A 315 -11.72 -15.28 -10.26
C VAL A 315 -10.85 -15.44 -9.00
N PRO A 316 -10.91 -16.59 -8.30
CA PRO A 316 -10.12 -16.82 -7.09
C PRO A 316 -8.61 -16.59 -7.26
N LEU A 317 -8.06 -15.73 -6.41
CA LEU A 317 -6.63 -15.43 -6.36
C LEU A 317 -5.88 -16.46 -5.50
N LEU A 318 -4.64 -16.75 -5.90
CA LEU A 318 -3.73 -17.60 -5.14
C LEU A 318 -2.56 -16.75 -4.61
N PHE A 319 -2.06 -17.15 -3.45
CA PHE A 319 -1.00 -16.49 -2.71
C PHE A 319 0.17 -17.43 -2.54
N GLU A 320 1.37 -16.96 -2.81
CA GLU A 320 2.61 -17.67 -2.51
C GLU A 320 3.23 -17.01 -1.28
N ALA A 321 3.47 -17.77 -0.22
CA ALA A 321 4.16 -17.21 0.94
C ALA A 321 5.58 -16.78 0.53
N LEU A 322 5.94 -15.56 0.92
CA LEU A 322 7.31 -15.08 0.77
C LEU A 322 8.11 -15.60 1.95
N PRO A 323 9.29 -16.20 1.71
CA PRO A 323 10.22 -16.51 2.79
C PRO A 323 10.52 -15.27 3.62
N ASN A 324 10.80 -15.44 4.92
CA ASN A 324 11.49 -14.37 5.62
C ASN A 324 12.86 -14.15 4.93
N PRO A 325 13.38 -12.92 4.88
CA PRO A 325 14.66 -12.66 4.22
C PRO A 325 15.83 -13.46 4.83
N GLU A 326 15.66 -13.87 6.08
CA GLU A 326 16.59 -14.74 6.84
C GLU A 326 16.45 -16.23 6.47
N ASP A 327 15.32 -16.64 5.86
CA ASP A 327 15.06 -18.02 5.43
C ASP A 327 15.61 -18.25 4.03
N LEU A 328 16.87 -18.66 3.99
CA LEU A 328 17.52 -19.07 2.75
C LEU A 328 17.64 -20.61 2.77
N GLY A 329 17.20 -21.26 1.67
CA GLY A 329 16.78 -22.67 1.71
C GLY A 329 15.30 -22.85 2.08
N ALA A 330 14.53 -21.76 2.08
CA ALA A 330 13.13 -21.74 2.49
C ALA A 330 12.29 -22.87 1.86
N PRO A 331 11.41 -23.46 2.68
CA PRO A 331 10.47 -24.51 2.28
C PRO A 331 9.67 -24.06 1.06
N VAL A 332 9.23 -25.00 0.23
CA VAL A 332 8.27 -24.69 -0.83
C VAL A 332 7.02 -24.15 -0.16
N THR A 333 6.76 -22.88 -0.43
CA THR A 333 5.57 -22.21 0.05
C THR A 333 4.43 -22.61 -0.88
N PRO A 334 3.45 -23.40 -0.39
CA PRO A 334 2.33 -23.80 -1.24
C PRO A 334 1.59 -22.56 -1.73
N ARG A 335 1.06 -22.64 -2.95
CA ARG A 335 0.09 -21.64 -3.41
C ARG A 335 -1.19 -21.82 -2.62
N LEU A 336 -1.50 -20.87 -1.76
CA LEU A 336 -2.65 -20.89 -0.89
C LEU A 336 -3.81 -20.11 -1.52
N PRO A 337 -5.04 -20.64 -1.50
CA PRO A 337 -6.22 -19.83 -1.72
C PRO A 337 -6.43 -18.87 -0.53
N VAL A 338 -7.23 -17.83 -0.75
CA VAL A 338 -7.49 -16.74 0.21
C VAL A 338 -7.87 -17.28 1.59
N GLU A 339 -8.76 -18.27 1.64
CA GLU A 339 -9.26 -18.89 2.86
C GLU A 339 -8.15 -19.54 3.69
N LYS A 340 -7.24 -20.30 3.07
CA LYS A 340 -6.13 -20.94 3.79
C LYS A 340 -5.12 -19.89 4.26
N MET A 341 -4.86 -18.87 3.45
CA MET A 341 -3.98 -17.77 3.83
C MET A 341 -4.53 -17.02 5.06
N LEU A 342 -5.81 -16.66 5.08
CA LEU A 342 -6.43 -16.00 6.22
C LEU A 342 -6.70 -16.94 7.40
N ALA A 343 -6.87 -18.24 7.19
CA ALA A 343 -7.04 -19.21 8.27
C ALA A 343 -5.75 -19.46 9.05
N SER A 344 -4.58 -19.15 8.48
CA SER A 344 -3.27 -19.33 9.13
C SER A 344 -3.08 -18.55 10.43
N GLY A 345 -4.04 -17.72 10.87
CA GLY A 345 -3.89 -16.85 12.04
C GLY A 345 -3.00 -15.64 11.77
N GLY A 346 -2.81 -14.79 12.79
CA GLY A 346 -1.84 -13.68 12.74
C GLY A 346 -2.15 -12.54 11.76
N HIS A 347 -1.18 -11.63 11.62
CA HIS A 347 -1.23 -10.50 10.69
C HIS A 347 -0.63 -10.90 9.33
N VAL A 348 -1.07 -10.25 8.26
CA VAL A 348 -0.69 -10.59 6.89
C VAL A 348 -0.15 -9.37 6.16
N LEU A 349 0.96 -9.54 5.44
CA LEU A 349 1.50 -8.58 4.48
C LEU A 349 1.46 -9.21 3.08
N ILE A 350 0.83 -8.53 2.13
CA ILE A 350 0.75 -8.92 0.72
C ILE A 350 1.59 -7.93 -0.08
N GLU A 351 2.70 -8.39 -0.62
CA GLU A 351 3.62 -7.61 -1.45
C GLU A 351 3.51 -8.06 -2.90
N SER A 352 3.00 -7.21 -3.78
CA SER A 352 2.82 -7.58 -5.19
C SER A 352 2.82 -6.36 -6.09
N ASP A 353 3.20 -6.56 -7.36
CA ASP A 353 3.26 -5.50 -8.36
C ASP A 353 1.89 -4.88 -8.66
N ALA A 354 1.91 -3.80 -9.43
CA ALA A 354 0.72 -3.07 -9.83
C ALA A 354 -0.23 -3.94 -10.67
N GLY A 355 -1.56 -3.80 -10.46
CA GLY A 355 -2.56 -4.50 -11.28
C GLY A 355 -2.71 -6.00 -11.01
N THR A 356 -1.96 -6.58 -10.06
CA THR A 356 -2.02 -8.00 -9.64
C THR A 356 -3.31 -8.39 -8.91
N GLY A 357 -4.14 -7.42 -8.50
CA GLY A 357 -5.45 -7.65 -7.89
C GLY A 357 -5.54 -7.44 -6.38
N LYS A 358 -4.56 -6.75 -5.75
CA LYS A 358 -4.58 -6.39 -4.31
C LYS A 358 -5.89 -5.75 -3.85
N THR A 359 -6.32 -4.68 -4.53
CA THR A 359 -7.58 -3.99 -4.25
C THR A 359 -8.80 -4.89 -4.48
N THR A 360 -8.78 -5.69 -5.55
CA THR A 360 -9.86 -6.63 -5.88
C THR A 360 -9.98 -7.73 -4.82
N PHE A 361 -8.86 -8.21 -4.30
CA PHE A 361 -8.79 -9.12 -3.15
C PHE A 361 -9.45 -8.50 -1.92
N ALA A 362 -9.05 -7.28 -1.53
CA ALA A 362 -9.59 -6.61 -0.35
C ALA A 362 -11.10 -6.33 -0.48
N GLN A 363 -11.57 -6.01 -1.69
CA GLN A 363 -13.00 -5.88 -2.00
C GLN A 363 -13.74 -7.21 -1.84
N HIS A 364 -13.23 -8.28 -2.46
CA HIS A 364 -13.87 -9.59 -2.41
C HIS A 364 -14.01 -10.11 -0.97
N VAL A 365 -12.93 -10.05 -0.19
CA VAL A 365 -12.93 -10.51 1.21
C VAL A 365 -13.90 -9.67 2.06
N SER A 366 -13.87 -8.34 1.93
CA SER A 366 -14.79 -7.45 2.66
C SER A 366 -16.24 -7.76 2.34
N GLY A 367 -16.59 -7.89 1.05
CA GLY A 367 -17.95 -8.19 0.60
C GLY A 367 -18.45 -9.55 1.07
N ARG A 368 -17.65 -10.61 0.94
CA ARG A 368 -18.02 -11.97 1.37
C ARG A 368 -18.24 -12.08 2.86
N LEU A 369 -17.31 -11.52 3.66
CA LEU A 369 -17.46 -11.51 5.12
C LEU A 369 -18.64 -10.63 5.54
N ALA A 370 -18.86 -9.48 4.92
CA ALA A 370 -20.03 -8.65 5.20
C ALA A 370 -21.35 -9.39 4.94
N SER A 371 -21.48 -10.09 3.80
CA SER A 371 -22.64 -10.94 3.52
C SER A 371 -22.80 -12.07 4.52
N ALA A 372 -21.71 -12.71 4.95
CA ALA A 372 -21.75 -13.76 5.96
C ALA A 372 -22.28 -13.28 7.32
N TRP A 373 -21.91 -12.07 7.72
CA TRP A 373 -22.40 -11.46 8.94
C TRP A 373 -23.87 -11.03 8.86
N LEU A 374 -24.33 -10.56 7.69
CA LEU A 374 -25.70 -10.06 7.50
C LEU A 374 -26.72 -11.18 7.25
N ASP A 375 -26.36 -12.14 6.41
CA ASP A 375 -27.29 -13.12 5.85
C ASP A 375 -26.96 -14.58 6.30
N GLY A 376 -25.91 -14.75 7.13
CA GLY A 376 -25.50 -16.02 7.74
C GLY A 376 -24.26 -16.66 7.10
N GLU A 377 -23.60 -17.54 7.85
CA GLU A 377 -22.26 -18.08 7.54
C GLU A 377 -22.16 -18.82 6.19
N SER A 378 -23.27 -19.36 5.69
CA SER A 378 -23.34 -19.96 4.35
C SER A 378 -22.89 -19.03 3.21
N GLN A 379 -23.03 -17.70 3.39
CA GLN A 379 -22.60 -16.71 2.39
C GLN A 379 -21.09 -16.48 2.37
N ALA A 380 -20.37 -16.87 3.44
CA ALA A 380 -18.91 -16.78 3.49
C ALA A 380 -18.24 -17.69 2.45
N GLY A 381 -18.94 -18.74 1.99
CA GLY A 381 -18.35 -19.79 1.15
C GLY A 381 -17.14 -20.39 1.86
N ASN A 382 -16.00 -20.42 1.18
CA ASN A 382 -14.75 -20.95 1.73
C ASN A 382 -14.15 -20.10 2.87
N LEU A 383 -14.67 -18.89 3.12
CA LEU A 383 -14.23 -17.99 4.20
C LEU A 383 -14.97 -18.23 5.53
N ALA A 384 -15.84 -19.24 5.60
CA ALA A 384 -16.53 -19.63 6.83
C ALA A 384 -15.53 -19.90 7.97
N GLY A 385 -15.92 -19.63 9.22
CA GLY A 385 -15.08 -19.85 10.40
C GLY A 385 -13.99 -18.81 10.68
N LEU A 386 -13.74 -17.82 9.81
CA LEU A 386 -12.72 -16.77 10.05
C LEU A 386 -13.00 -15.88 11.27
N GLY A 387 -14.28 -15.76 11.69
CA GLY A 387 -14.66 -15.11 12.95
C GLY A 387 -14.22 -13.65 13.10
N ALA A 388 -14.20 -12.86 12.01
CA ALA A 388 -13.76 -11.46 12.02
C ALA A 388 -14.73 -10.53 11.27
N VAL A 389 -14.80 -9.26 11.68
CA VAL A 389 -15.61 -8.22 11.01
C VAL A 389 -14.70 -7.40 10.07
N PRO A 390 -14.93 -7.40 8.74
CA PRO A 390 -14.03 -6.71 7.81
C PRO A 390 -14.15 -5.19 7.93
N ILE A 391 -13.03 -4.49 7.74
CA ILE A 391 -13.01 -3.05 7.45
C ILE A 391 -11.99 -2.80 6.35
N ARG A 392 -12.42 -2.22 5.23
CA ARG A 392 -11.53 -1.86 4.12
C ARG A 392 -11.03 -0.43 4.24
N VAL A 393 -9.74 -0.25 4.48
CA VAL A 393 -9.08 1.04 4.74
C VAL A 393 -8.06 1.33 3.65
N HIS A 394 -8.06 2.55 3.12
CA HIS A 394 -6.95 2.99 2.27
C HIS A 394 -5.87 3.61 3.15
N ALA A 395 -4.61 3.22 2.97
CA ALA A 395 -3.50 3.64 3.85
C ALA A 395 -3.36 5.16 4.00
N ARG A 396 -3.69 5.94 2.97
CA ARG A 396 -3.68 7.41 3.00
C ARG A 396 -4.51 8.02 4.14
N TYR A 397 -5.59 7.36 4.56
CA TYR A 397 -6.44 7.84 5.66
C TYR A 397 -5.82 7.57 7.05
N LEU A 398 -4.70 6.85 7.11
CA LEU A 398 -3.97 6.58 8.35
C LEU A 398 -2.84 7.58 8.60
N THR A 399 -2.65 8.56 7.72
CA THR A 399 -1.52 9.52 7.79
C THR A 399 -1.69 10.61 8.88
N GLY A 400 -2.90 10.77 9.43
CA GLY A 400 -3.20 11.79 10.44
C GLY A 400 -2.57 11.52 11.81
N GLN A 401 -2.39 12.57 12.61
CA GLN A 401 -1.81 12.49 13.96
C GLN A 401 -2.84 12.14 15.06
N HIS A 402 -3.81 11.30 14.73
CA HIS A 402 -4.91 10.93 15.62
C HIS A 402 -4.76 9.50 16.15
N PRO A 403 -5.45 9.15 17.26
CA PRO A 403 -5.55 7.76 17.69
C PRO A 403 -6.09 6.87 16.57
N LEU A 404 -5.56 5.66 16.44
CA LEU A 404 -5.87 4.76 15.34
C LEU A 404 -7.38 4.52 15.14
N ALA A 405 -8.13 4.35 16.23
CA ALA A 405 -9.58 4.16 16.17
C ALA A 405 -10.31 5.32 15.45
N LEU A 406 -9.83 6.56 15.64
CA LEU A 406 -10.39 7.73 14.97
C LEU A 406 -9.99 7.75 13.48
N LEU A 407 -8.74 7.41 13.14
CA LEU A 407 -8.29 7.30 11.75
C LEU A 407 -9.08 6.24 10.96
N LEU A 408 -9.40 5.11 11.60
CA LEU A 408 -10.28 4.08 11.02
C LEU A 408 -11.70 4.62 10.78
N GLN A 409 -12.23 5.39 11.72
CA GLN A 409 -13.53 6.03 11.57
C GLN A 409 -13.55 7.05 10.43
N GLU A 410 -12.52 7.89 10.33
CA GLU A 410 -12.34 8.85 9.24
C GLU A 410 -12.23 8.12 7.89
N SER A 411 -11.50 7.01 7.84
CA SER A 411 -11.40 6.20 6.62
C SER A 411 -12.75 5.65 6.17
N VAL A 412 -13.53 5.09 7.10
CA VAL A 412 -14.87 4.55 6.82
C VAL A 412 -15.80 5.67 6.33
N ARG A 413 -15.81 6.83 7.00
CA ARG A 413 -16.61 7.99 6.56
C ARG A 413 -16.20 8.49 5.19
N GLY A 414 -14.90 8.57 4.94
CA GLY A 414 -14.39 9.07 3.66
C GLY A 414 -14.68 8.19 2.47
N LYS A 415 -14.77 6.87 2.71
CA LYS A 415 -15.01 5.90 1.66
C LYS A 415 -16.49 5.56 1.47
N LEU A 416 -17.23 5.41 2.57
CA LEU A 416 -18.61 4.90 2.57
C LEU A 416 -19.64 5.98 2.92
N GLY A 417 -19.25 7.25 3.07
CA GLY A 417 -20.08 8.32 3.61
C GLY A 417 -21.46 8.49 2.96
N TYR A 418 -21.59 8.23 1.66
CA TYR A 418 -22.89 8.27 0.95
C TYR A 418 -23.80 7.07 1.25
N SER A 419 -23.23 5.91 1.60
CA SER A 419 -23.96 4.66 1.88
C SER A 419 -24.25 4.46 3.37
N VAL A 420 -23.59 5.21 4.26
CA VAL A 420 -23.79 5.14 5.71
C VAL A 420 -24.72 6.28 6.14
N SER A 421 -26.04 6.02 6.10
CA SER A 421 -27.10 7.01 6.36
C SER A 421 -27.27 7.44 7.83
N LYS A 422 -26.51 6.84 8.76
CA LYS A 422 -26.50 7.18 10.20
C LYS A 422 -25.07 7.34 10.70
N ASN A 423 -24.84 8.33 11.57
CA ASN A 423 -23.54 8.55 12.21
C ASN A 423 -23.09 7.32 13.01
N LEU A 424 -21.94 6.73 12.63
CA LEU A 424 -21.31 5.66 13.41
C LEU A 424 -20.80 6.21 14.77
N PRO A 425 -20.92 5.44 15.87
CA PRO A 425 -20.41 5.85 17.19
C PRO A 425 -18.90 6.16 17.16
N PRO A 426 -18.43 7.23 17.85
CA PRO A 426 -17.03 7.64 17.83
C PRO A 426 -16.06 6.60 18.40
N ASN A 427 -16.53 5.76 19.32
CA ASN A 427 -15.75 4.71 19.99
C ASN A 427 -15.94 3.32 19.37
N LEU A 428 -16.48 3.22 18.15
CA LEU A 428 -16.78 1.93 17.51
C LEU A 428 -15.53 1.05 17.37
N PHE A 429 -14.41 1.63 16.93
CA PHE A 429 -13.18 0.88 16.65
C PHE A 429 -12.25 0.71 17.86
N GLU A 430 -12.48 1.41 18.98
CA GLU A 430 -11.63 1.32 20.18
C GLU A 430 -11.62 -0.08 20.82
N HIS A 431 -12.69 -0.85 20.61
CA HIS A 431 -12.88 -2.17 21.19
C HIS A 431 -13.16 -3.19 20.10
N ARG A 432 -13.00 -4.47 20.44
CA ARG A 432 -13.41 -5.59 19.57
C ARG A 432 -14.89 -5.48 19.17
N PRO A 433 -15.30 -5.95 17.97
CA PRO A 433 -16.72 -6.00 17.60
C PRO A 433 -17.54 -6.80 18.61
N ARG A 434 -17.03 -7.99 18.98
CA ARG A 434 -17.58 -8.92 19.98
C ARG A 434 -16.43 -9.59 20.75
N LYS A 435 -16.74 -10.25 21.88
CA LYS A 435 -15.75 -10.80 22.84
C LYS A 435 -14.63 -11.61 22.17
N ASP A 436 -15.00 -12.49 21.24
CA ASP A 436 -14.08 -13.42 20.55
C ASP A 436 -13.92 -13.11 19.05
N THR A 437 -14.15 -11.86 18.67
CA THR A 437 -14.11 -11.39 17.28
C THR A 437 -13.14 -10.23 17.16
N THR A 438 -12.37 -10.17 16.08
CA THR A 438 -11.49 -9.04 15.78
C THR A 438 -12.00 -8.24 14.60
N TRP A 439 -11.57 -6.99 14.51
CA TRP A 439 -11.69 -6.22 13.28
C TRP A 439 -10.62 -6.70 12.29
N LEU A 440 -11.02 -7.22 11.13
CA LEU A 440 -10.10 -7.54 10.05
C LEU A 440 -9.86 -6.27 9.22
N VAL A 441 -8.79 -5.55 9.55
CA VAL A 441 -8.43 -4.28 8.90
C VAL A 441 -7.64 -4.59 7.64
N LEU A 442 -8.31 -4.45 6.49
CA LEU A 442 -7.75 -4.62 5.15
C LEU A 442 -7.19 -3.28 4.67
N VAL A 443 -5.88 -3.07 4.85
CA VAL A 443 -5.19 -1.86 4.43
C VAL A 443 -4.72 -2.01 2.98
N ASP A 444 -5.11 -1.09 2.11
CA ASP A 444 -4.74 -1.08 0.70
C ASP A 444 -3.93 0.18 0.35
N GLY A 445 -2.92 0.01 -0.52
CA GLY A 445 -2.14 1.11 -1.10
C GLY A 445 -1.22 1.83 -0.12
N LEU A 446 -0.45 1.10 0.69
CA LEU A 446 0.57 1.70 1.56
C LEU A 446 1.68 2.39 0.74
N ASP A 447 2.04 1.82 -0.40
CA ASP A 447 2.93 2.39 -1.41
C ASP A 447 2.39 3.68 -2.06
N GLU A 448 1.09 3.97 -1.92
CA GLU A 448 0.45 5.16 -2.49
C GLU A 448 0.47 6.38 -1.56
N ILE A 449 1.15 6.30 -0.41
CA ILE A 449 1.41 7.47 0.44
C ILE A 449 2.66 8.16 -0.12
N ASP A 450 2.49 9.35 -0.70
CA ASP A 450 3.58 10.06 -1.39
C ASP A 450 4.69 10.51 -0.41
N ASP A 451 4.33 11.13 0.73
CA ASP A 451 5.28 11.53 1.79
C ASP A 451 5.93 10.30 2.45
N PRO A 452 7.24 10.04 2.25
CA PRO A 452 7.94 8.91 2.86
C PRO A 452 7.89 8.93 4.39
N GLU A 453 7.91 10.10 5.00
CA GLU A 453 7.84 10.24 6.46
C GLU A 453 6.43 9.92 6.97
N ALA A 454 5.38 10.34 6.26
CA ALA A 454 4.01 9.92 6.57
C ALA A 454 3.83 8.41 6.41
N ARG A 455 4.36 7.84 5.33
CA ARG A 455 4.30 6.40 5.08
C ARG A 455 5.02 5.62 6.19
N LYS A 456 6.22 6.04 6.56
CA LYS A 456 6.98 5.46 7.69
C LYS A 456 6.22 5.57 9.01
N ARG A 457 5.58 6.71 9.31
CA ARG A 457 4.72 6.85 10.51
C ARG A 457 3.55 5.85 10.52
N VAL A 458 2.90 5.63 9.37
CA VAL A 458 1.82 4.63 9.26
C VAL A 458 2.35 3.22 9.48
N ILE A 459 3.50 2.90 8.89
CA ILE A 459 4.20 1.62 9.09
C ILE A 459 4.52 1.40 10.57
N ASP A 460 5.13 2.39 11.23
CA ASP A 460 5.48 2.35 12.65
C ASP A 460 4.25 2.19 13.54
N GLN A 461 3.13 2.83 13.19
CA GLN A 461 1.88 2.72 13.93
C GLN A 461 1.28 1.30 13.84
N ILE A 462 1.26 0.72 12.64
CA ILE A 462 0.78 -0.66 12.42
C ILE A 462 1.71 -1.65 13.12
N ALA A 463 3.02 -1.54 12.90
CA ALA A 463 4.05 -2.35 13.52
C ALA A 463 3.99 -2.29 15.06
N GLY A 464 3.85 -1.09 15.62
CA GLY A 464 3.71 -0.87 17.05
C GLY A 464 2.45 -1.49 17.65
N ASP A 465 1.34 -1.49 16.90
CA ASP A 465 0.11 -2.17 17.31
C ASP A 465 0.26 -3.69 17.35
N ILE A 466 0.87 -4.27 16.32
CA ILE A 466 1.16 -5.70 16.20
C ILE A 466 2.07 -6.17 17.35
N LYS A 467 3.07 -5.35 17.71
CA LYS A 467 4.01 -5.66 18.79
C LYS A 467 3.34 -5.74 20.17
N ARG A 468 2.31 -4.93 20.44
CA ARG A 468 1.58 -4.92 21.73
C ARG A 468 0.85 -6.23 22.03
N GLY A 469 0.44 -6.99 21.01
CA GLY A 469 -0.20 -8.32 21.16
C GLY A 469 -1.66 -8.34 21.58
N GLU A 470 -2.13 -7.40 22.40
CA GLU A 470 -3.54 -7.28 22.82
C GLU A 470 -4.34 -6.30 21.96
N SER A 471 -4.26 -6.44 20.63
CA SER A 471 -4.96 -5.56 19.70
C SER A 471 -6.41 -6.02 19.43
N PRO A 472 -7.39 -5.10 19.28
CA PRO A 472 -8.70 -5.43 18.73
C PRO A 472 -8.66 -5.68 17.21
N TYR A 473 -7.52 -5.42 16.57
CA TYR A 473 -7.33 -5.46 15.12
C TYR A 473 -6.50 -6.67 14.70
N ARG A 474 -6.95 -7.30 13.61
CA ARG A 474 -6.16 -8.22 12.79
C ARG A 474 -5.84 -7.49 11.49
N TRP A 475 -4.56 -7.40 11.16
CA TRP A 475 -4.07 -6.57 10.05
C TRP A 475 -3.83 -7.43 8.81
N VAL A 476 -4.33 -6.95 7.67
CA VAL A 476 -3.96 -7.45 6.34
C VAL A 476 -3.54 -6.24 5.53
N VAL A 477 -2.25 -6.10 5.28
CA VAL A 477 -1.67 -4.94 4.57
C VAL A 477 -1.31 -5.39 3.16
N ALA A 478 -1.88 -4.74 2.15
CA ALA A 478 -1.56 -4.97 0.76
C ALA A 478 -0.81 -3.76 0.19
N THR A 479 0.40 -4.02 -0.33
CA THR A 479 1.32 -2.99 -0.82
C THR A 479 2.14 -3.51 -2.00
N ARG A 480 2.80 -2.61 -2.73
CA ARG A 480 3.96 -2.96 -3.55
C ARG A 480 5.20 -3.16 -2.67
N PRO A 481 6.26 -3.81 -3.18
CA PRO A 481 7.54 -3.87 -2.49
C PRO A 481 7.99 -2.46 -2.05
N LEU A 482 8.25 -2.30 -0.76
CA LEU A 482 8.67 -1.03 -0.16
C LEU A 482 10.20 -0.89 -0.19
N SER A 483 10.73 0.24 0.31
CA SER A 483 12.19 0.37 0.49
C SER A 483 12.70 -0.63 1.53
N ALA A 484 14.00 -0.96 1.51
CA ALA A 484 14.58 -1.95 2.43
C ALA A 484 14.34 -1.60 3.91
N GLU A 485 14.47 -0.32 4.28
CA GLU A 485 14.25 0.17 5.64
C GLU A 485 12.78 0.01 6.09
N GLU A 486 11.83 0.41 5.24
CA GLU A 486 10.39 0.29 5.53
C GLU A 486 9.95 -1.18 5.61
N THR A 487 10.52 -1.99 4.72
CA THR A 487 10.27 -3.42 4.59
C THR A 487 10.72 -4.16 5.85
N GLU A 488 11.90 -3.83 6.39
CA GLU A 488 12.44 -4.41 7.62
C GLU A 488 11.50 -4.23 8.83
N ILE A 489 10.82 -3.08 8.94
CA ILE A 489 9.88 -2.81 10.05
C ILE A 489 8.65 -3.73 10.00
N LEU A 490 8.22 -4.12 8.80
CA LEU A 490 7.09 -5.03 8.58
C LEU A 490 7.51 -6.50 8.52
N HIS A 491 8.81 -6.81 8.56
CA HIS A 491 9.36 -8.16 8.62
C HIS A 491 9.40 -8.74 10.05
N GLN A 492 8.37 -8.45 10.84
CA GLN A 492 8.28 -8.98 12.19
C GLN A 492 7.76 -10.43 12.18
N PRO A 493 8.19 -11.29 13.12
CA PRO A 493 7.76 -12.69 13.19
C PRO A 493 6.24 -12.91 13.26
N ARG A 494 5.46 -11.90 13.68
CA ARG A 494 3.99 -11.95 13.77
C ARG A 494 3.27 -11.61 12.46
N ILE A 495 4.00 -11.24 11.42
CA ILE A 495 3.47 -10.81 10.12
C ILE A 495 3.85 -11.86 9.08
N LYS A 496 2.85 -12.59 8.57
CA LYS A 496 3.05 -13.56 7.50
C LYS A 496 3.04 -12.86 6.15
N ARG A 497 4.05 -13.12 5.33
CA ARG A 497 4.26 -12.42 4.06
C ARG A 497 3.84 -13.28 2.88
N TYR A 498 3.18 -12.65 1.91
CA TYR A 498 2.68 -13.31 0.72
C TYR A 498 2.84 -12.42 -0.51
N LYS A 499 2.92 -13.04 -1.69
CA LYS A 499 2.73 -12.39 -2.99
C LYS A 499 1.55 -13.03 -3.72
N LEU A 500 0.87 -12.24 -4.55
CA LEU A 500 -0.18 -12.71 -5.44
C LEU A 500 0.41 -13.45 -6.64
N VAL A 501 -0.16 -14.60 -6.96
CA VAL A 501 0.19 -15.38 -8.15
C VAL A 501 -0.59 -14.85 -9.35
N LEU A 502 0.10 -14.65 -10.48
CA LEU A 502 -0.52 -14.25 -11.75
C LEU A 502 -1.50 -15.31 -12.27
N PHE A 503 -2.48 -14.92 -13.08
CA PHE A 503 -3.42 -15.86 -13.69
C PHE A 503 -2.72 -16.86 -14.60
N ASP A 504 -3.14 -18.11 -14.53
CA ASP A 504 -2.81 -19.15 -15.51
C ASP A 504 -3.84 -19.17 -16.66
N ASP A 505 -3.63 -20.06 -17.62
CA ASP A 505 -4.50 -20.22 -18.79
C ASP A 505 -5.94 -20.64 -18.44
N GLU A 506 -6.15 -21.31 -17.31
CA GLU A 506 -7.48 -21.75 -16.87
C GLU A 506 -8.25 -20.59 -16.25
N LYS A 507 -7.61 -19.83 -15.36
CA LYS A 507 -8.15 -18.60 -14.76
C LYS A 507 -8.46 -17.53 -15.79
N LEU A 508 -7.60 -17.35 -16.79
CA LEU A 508 -7.88 -16.44 -17.91
C LEU A 508 -9.10 -16.88 -18.72
N ARG A 509 -9.29 -18.20 -18.91
CA ARG A 509 -10.47 -18.75 -19.59
C ARG A 509 -11.74 -18.55 -18.76
N GLU A 510 -11.66 -18.74 -17.45
CA GLU A 510 -12.76 -18.50 -16.50
C GLU A 510 -13.18 -17.02 -16.49
N LEU A 511 -12.20 -16.12 -16.42
CA LEU A 511 -12.45 -14.68 -16.50
C LEU A 511 -13.09 -14.29 -17.84
N ALA A 512 -12.53 -14.78 -18.96
CA ALA A 512 -13.08 -14.49 -20.28
C ALA A 512 -14.51 -15.02 -20.44
N ARG A 513 -14.80 -16.19 -19.87
CA ARG A 513 -16.15 -16.77 -19.90
C ARG A 513 -17.14 -15.96 -19.07
N SER A 514 -16.81 -15.65 -17.82
CA SER A 514 -17.68 -14.86 -16.93
C SER A 514 -17.94 -13.46 -17.48
N TRP A 515 -16.97 -12.88 -18.20
CA TRP A 515 -17.09 -11.54 -18.77
C TRP A 515 -17.81 -11.50 -20.13
N LEU A 516 -17.49 -12.41 -21.07
CA LEU A 516 -17.93 -12.34 -22.47
C LEU A 516 -19.17 -13.19 -22.78
N ALA A 517 -19.46 -14.22 -21.99
CA ALA A 517 -20.55 -15.16 -22.24
C ALA A 517 -21.74 -14.98 -21.27
N ARG A 518 -21.92 -13.77 -20.74
CA ARG A 518 -23.05 -13.44 -19.86
C ARG A 518 -24.37 -13.64 -20.61
N GLY A 519 -25.33 -14.30 -19.96
CA GLY A 519 -26.63 -14.64 -20.56
C GLY A 519 -26.57 -15.75 -21.61
N VAL A 520 -25.45 -16.47 -21.73
CA VAL A 520 -25.32 -17.66 -22.60
C VAL A 520 -25.45 -18.92 -21.76
N ASP A 521 -26.62 -19.56 -21.81
CA ASP A 521 -26.89 -20.80 -21.05
C ASP A 521 -26.11 -22.01 -21.58
N ASP A 522 -25.74 -22.00 -22.86
CA ASP A 522 -24.97 -23.07 -23.49
C ASP A 522 -23.47 -22.96 -23.17
N ARG A 523 -23.00 -23.85 -22.28
CA ARG A 523 -21.60 -23.97 -21.86
C ARG A 523 -20.63 -24.11 -23.04
N ARG A 524 -21.01 -24.82 -24.11
CA ARG A 524 -20.13 -25.04 -25.26
C ARG A 524 -19.91 -23.75 -26.05
N LYS A 525 -20.96 -22.95 -26.22
CA LYS A 525 -20.88 -21.62 -26.85
C LYS A 525 -20.09 -20.64 -26.00
N ALA A 526 -20.31 -20.64 -24.68
CA ALA A 526 -19.56 -19.82 -23.75
C ALA A 526 -18.04 -20.11 -23.81
N ASP A 527 -17.67 -21.39 -23.83
CA ASP A 527 -16.27 -21.81 -23.97
C ASP A 527 -15.70 -21.45 -25.36
N GLU A 528 -16.51 -21.45 -26.42
CA GLU A 528 -16.07 -21.04 -27.76
C GLU A 528 -15.74 -19.54 -27.83
N ILE A 529 -16.54 -18.69 -27.19
CA ILE A 529 -16.29 -17.24 -27.08
C ILE A 529 -14.97 -16.99 -26.33
N ALA A 530 -14.77 -17.66 -25.18
CA ALA A 530 -13.52 -17.55 -24.42
C ALA A 530 -12.31 -18.03 -25.25
N ARG A 531 -12.43 -19.15 -25.98
CA ARG A 531 -11.37 -19.62 -26.89
C ARG A 531 -11.08 -18.64 -28.01
N ARG A 532 -12.09 -17.93 -28.55
CA ARG A 532 -11.88 -16.90 -29.58
C ARG A 532 -11.05 -15.73 -29.04
N PHE A 533 -11.39 -15.24 -27.84
CA PHE A 533 -10.60 -14.21 -27.15
C PHE A 533 -9.14 -14.65 -26.96
N LEU A 534 -8.93 -15.85 -26.39
CA LEU A 534 -7.59 -16.38 -26.15
C LEU A 534 -6.78 -16.55 -27.44
N ARG A 535 -7.41 -16.95 -28.56
CA ARG A 535 -6.74 -17.00 -29.87
C ARG A 535 -6.29 -15.61 -30.35
N ARG A 536 -7.10 -14.56 -30.13
CA ARG A 536 -6.69 -13.19 -30.49
C ARG A 536 -5.54 -12.69 -29.61
N VAL A 537 -5.59 -13.00 -28.32
CA VAL A 537 -4.51 -12.70 -27.37
C VAL A 537 -3.19 -13.33 -27.84
N ASP A 538 -3.22 -14.60 -28.26
CA ASP A 538 -2.04 -15.30 -28.75
C ASP A 538 -1.52 -14.67 -30.06
N GLN A 539 -2.42 -14.31 -30.99
CA GLN A 539 -2.06 -13.63 -32.25
C GLN A 539 -1.41 -12.27 -32.05
N SER A 540 -1.79 -11.52 -31.01
CA SER A 540 -1.22 -10.22 -30.66
C SER A 540 0.00 -10.31 -29.72
N GLY A 541 0.46 -11.53 -29.37
CA GLY A 541 1.59 -11.73 -28.46
C GLY A 541 1.33 -11.28 -27.02
N LEU A 542 0.06 -11.15 -26.61
CA LEU A 542 -0.34 -10.61 -25.31
C LEU A 542 -0.49 -11.66 -24.21
N ARG A 543 -0.31 -12.94 -24.54
CA ARG A 543 -0.69 -14.06 -23.65
C ARG A 543 -0.08 -13.97 -22.27
N GLN A 544 1.17 -13.54 -22.19
CA GLN A 544 1.92 -13.47 -20.93
C GLN A 544 1.64 -12.16 -20.19
N ILE A 545 1.40 -11.07 -20.92
CA ILE A 545 1.05 -9.74 -20.39
C ILE A 545 -0.32 -9.77 -19.69
N ILE A 546 -1.31 -10.44 -20.29
CA ILE A 546 -2.67 -10.47 -19.72
C ILE A 546 -2.80 -11.37 -18.48
N ARG A 547 -1.75 -12.07 -18.06
CA ARG A 547 -1.79 -12.85 -16.81
C ARG A 547 -1.96 -11.97 -15.58
N THR A 548 -1.63 -10.69 -15.69
CA THR A 548 -1.97 -9.67 -14.71
C THR A 548 -3.46 -9.31 -14.81
N PRO A 549 -4.26 -9.43 -13.73
CA PRO A 549 -5.71 -9.23 -13.77
C PRO A 549 -6.18 -7.91 -14.38
N LEU A 550 -5.51 -6.79 -14.08
CA LEU A 550 -5.83 -5.50 -14.72
C LEU A 550 -5.70 -5.59 -16.25
N LEU A 551 -4.58 -6.12 -16.74
CA LEU A 551 -4.28 -6.20 -18.18
C LEU A 551 -5.22 -7.19 -18.90
N ALA A 552 -5.60 -8.30 -18.26
CA ALA A 552 -6.69 -9.15 -18.75
C ALA A 552 -7.99 -8.36 -18.90
N THR A 553 -8.35 -7.56 -17.90
CA THR A 553 -9.58 -6.76 -17.91
C THR A 553 -9.55 -5.71 -19.04
N LEU A 554 -8.42 -5.03 -19.25
CA LEU A 554 -8.24 -4.09 -20.37
C LEU A 554 -8.38 -4.80 -21.72
N ALA A 555 -7.75 -5.98 -21.88
CA ALA A 555 -7.84 -6.76 -23.10
C ALA A 555 -9.27 -7.24 -23.37
N LEU A 556 -9.99 -7.71 -22.35
CA LEU A 556 -11.41 -8.10 -22.46
C LEU A 556 -12.29 -6.91 -22.84
N ALA A 557 -12.04 -5.74 -22.26
CA ALA A 557 -12.73 -4.50 -22.59
C ALA A 557 -12.58 -4.15 -24.08
N ILE A 558 -11.33 -4.09 -24.56
CA ILE A 558 -11.01 -3.78 -25.96
C ILE A 558 -11.63 -4.84 -26.89
N PHE A 559 -11.46 -6.13 -26.56
CA PHE A 559 -11.95 -7.24 -27.36
C PHE A 559 -13.47 -7.24 -27.54
N ARG A 560 -14.22 -6.90 -26.47
CA ARG A 560 -15.68 -6.82 -26.50
C ARG A 560 -16.16 -5.77 -27.52
N GLN A 561 -15.41 -4.69 -27.70
CA GLN A 561 -15.76 -3.62 -28.63
C GLN A 561 -15.29 -3.87 -30.05
N ARG A 562 -14.07 -4.39 -30.18
CA ARG A 562 -13.41 -4.66 -31.45
C ARG A 562 -12.75 -6.01 -31.32
N ASP A 563 -13.03 -6.95 -32.23
CA ASP A 563 -12.43 -8.30 -32.25
C ASP A 563 -10.90 -8.28 -32.60
N GLN A 564 -10.21 -7.17 -32.32
CA GLN A 564 -8.79 -6.91 -32.58
C GLN A 564 -8.13 -6.40 -31.29
N LEU A 565 -6.92 -6.91 -31.00
CA LEU A 565 -6.13 -6.52 -29.83
C LEU A 565 -4.81 -5.88 -30.26
N PRO A 566 -4.34 -4.83 -29.55
CA PRO A 566 -3.03 -4.23 -29.79
C PRO A 566 -1.89 -5.18 -29.35
N ASN A 567 -0.66 -4.86 -29.72
CA ASN A 567 0.52 -5.62 -29.29
C ASN A 567 1.18 -4.94 -28.08
N GLY A 568 1.71 -5.74 -27.17
CA GLY A 568 2.45 -5.26 -26.01
C GLY A 568 1.60 -4.56 -24.94
N ARG A 569 2.22 -4.36 -23.76
CA ARG A 569 1.60 -3.65 -22.64
C ARG A 569 1.35 -2.16 -22.97
N PRO A 570 2.29 -1.41 -23.57
CA PRO A 570 2.03 -0.02 -23.99
C PRO A 570 0.84 0.09 -24.96
N GLY A 571 0.73 -0.85 -25.91
CA GLY A 571 -0.37 -0.87 -26.86
C GLY A 571 -1.73 -1.09 -26.21
N LEU A 572 -1.82 -2.00 -25.23
CA LEU A 572 -3.04 -2.22 -24.44
C LEU A 572 -3.48 -0.95 -23.71
N TYR A 573 -2.57 -0.29 -23.00
CA TYR A 573 -2.88 0.96 -22.30
C TYR A 573 -3.31 2.06 -23.27
N ARG A 574 -2.56 2.28 -24.37
CA ARG A 574 -2.91 3.28 -25.39
C ARG A 574 -4.32 3.07 -25.92
N THR A 575 -4.63 1.86 -26.41
CA THR A 575 -5.92 1.57 -27.02
C THR A 575 -7.05 1.66 -26.01
N PHE A 576 -6.84 1.19 -24.78
CA PHE A 576 -7.84 1.32 -23.72
C PHE A 576 -8.07 2.78 -23.32
N MET A 577 -7.02 3.59 -23.20
CA MET A 577 -7.16 5.02 -22.89
C MET A 577 -7.86 5.79 -24.01
N GLN A 578 -7.52 5.51 -25.27
CA GLN A 578 -8.23 6.06 -26.42
C GLN A 578 -9.72 5.70 -26.39
N TYR A 579 -10.05 4.47 -25.99
CA TYR A 579 -11.43 4.06 -25.77
C TYR A 579 -12.09 4.87 -24.64
N MET A 580 -11.46 4.98 -23.46
CA MET A 580 -12.02 5.71 -22.32
C MET A 580 -12.26 7.20 -22.60
N LEU A 581 -11.37 7.82 -23.39
CA LEU A 581 -11.40 9.25 -23.72
C LEU A 581 -12.28 9.59 -24.92
N ASN A 582 -12.44 8.71 -25.90
CA ASN A 582 -13.11 9.04 -27.17
C ASN A 582 -14.21 8.07 -27.60
N GLY A 583 -14.29 6.88 -26.99
CA GLY A 583 -15.07 5.75 -27.52
C GLY A 583 -16.20 5.24 -26.62
N ARG A 584 -16.49 5.89 -25.49
CA ARG A 584 -17.59 5.52 -24.60
C ARG A 584 -18.93 6.08 -25.05
N ASP A 585 -20.01 5.36 -24.74
CA ASP A 585 -21.35 5.82 -25.02
C ASP A 585 -21.68 7.05 -24.16
N GLY A 586 -22.37 8.02 -24.76
CA GLY A 586 -22.66 9.30 -24.11
C GLY A 586 -21.46 10.25 -23.98
N GLU A 587 -20.29 9.98 -24.58
CA GLU A 587 -19.18 10.95 -24.61
C GLU A 587 -19.58 12.23 -25.34
N LEU A 588 -20.31 12.12 -26.46
CA LEU A 588 -20.89 13.27 -27.15
C LEU A 588 -21.86 14.05 -26.24
N ALA A 589 -22.63 13.36 -25.40
CA ALA A 589 -23.53 13.99 -24.44
C ALA A 589 -22.77 14.70 -23.32
N ARG A 590 -21.66 14.13 -22.84
CA ARG A 590 -20.75 14.75 -21.86
C ARG A 590 -20.05 15.99 -22.42
N TYR A 591 -19.56 15.91 -23.65
CA TYR A 591 -19.02 17.06 -24.37
C TYR A 591 -20.09 18.14 -24.59
N THR A 592 -21.31 17.76 -24.97
CA THR A 592 -22.44 18.71 -25.09
C THR A 592 -22.80 19.33 -23.75
N ALA A 593 -22.74 18.56 -22.66
CA ALA A 593 -22.97 19.07 -21.30
C ALA A 593 -21.87 20.06 -20.89
N LEU A 594 -20.61 19.79 -21.21
CA LEU A 594 -19.49 20.71 -21.02
C LEU A 594 -19.69 22.03 -21.76
N GLN A 595 -20.15 21.97 -23.02
CA GLN A 595 -20.48 23.18 -23.80
C GLN A 595 -21.65 23.98 -23.19
N ARG A 596 -22.68 23.30 -22.67
CA ARG A 596 -23.84 23.93 -22.03
C ARG A 596 -23.47 24.61 -20.73
N VAL A 597 -22.77 23.91 -19.84
CA VAL A 597 -22.24 24.48 -18.59
C VAL A 597 -21.34 25.66 -18.92
N GLY A 598 -20.59 25.58 -20.01
CA GLY A 598 -19.77 26.66 -20.51
C GLY A 598 -20.52 27.94 -20.87
N ALA A 599 -21.59 27.79 -21.66
CA ALA A 599 -22.40 28.92 -22.09
C ALA A 599 -23.02 29.70 -20.91
N ASP A 600 -23.31 29.01 -19.79
CA ASP A 600 -23.90 29.61 -18.60
C ASP A 600 -22.89 30.45 -17.77
N VAL A 601 -21.58 30.31 -17.97
CA VAL A 601 -20.51 30.98 -17.19
C VAL A 601 -19.54 31.82 -18.03
N ASP A 602 -19.97 32.30 -19.20
CA ASP A 602 -19.14 33.09 -20.15
C ASP A 602 -17.90 32.30 -20.66
N PHE A 603 -17.97 30.97 -20.62
CA PHE A 603 -16.96 30.04 -21.15
C PHE A 603 -17.33 29.66 -22.58
N THR A 604 -16.54 30.16 -23.54
CA THR A 604 -16.84 30.04 -24.97
C THR A 604 -16.79 28.57 -25.43
N GLY A 605 -17.54 28.26 -26.50
CA GLY A 605 -17.45 26.93 -27.13
C GLY A 605 -16.03 26.58 -27.61
N GLU A 606 -15.22 27.58 -27.96
CA GLU A 606 -13.81 27.40 -28.33
C GLU A 606 -12.94 27.02 -27.13
N ALA A 607 -13.17 27.61 -25.96
CA ALA A 607 -12.46 27.25 -24.74
C ALA A 607 -12.86 25.83 -24.25
N ALA A 608 -14.14 25.46 -24.39
CA ALA A 608 -14.61 24.10 -24.12
C ALA A 608 -13.96 23.08 -25.06
N GLN A 609 -13.87 23.39 -26.35
CA GLN A 609 -13.18 22.58 -27.34
C GLN A 609 -11.69 22.44 -27.01
N TRP A 610 -11.01 23.54 -26.69
CA TRP A 610 -9.60 23.52 -26.32
C TRP A 610 -9.35 22.64 -25.10
N LEU A 611 -10.14 22.80 -24.03
CA LEU A 611 -9.98 22.02 -22.81
C LEU A 611 -10.22 20.53 -23.07
N TYR A 612 -11.24 20.22 -23.88
CA TYR A 612 -11.50 18.86 -24.31
C TYR A 612 -10.31 18.30 -25.09
N ASP A 613 -9.83 18.98 -26.15
CA ASP A 613 -8.71 18.52 -26.98
C ASP A 613 -7.41 18.34 -26.20
N ASN A 614 -7.22 19.12 -25.14
CA ASN A 614 -6.00 19.13 -24.32
C ASN A 614 -6.06 18.21 -23.09
N ARG A 615 -7.16 17.50 -22.86
CA ARG A 615 -7.33 16.65 -21.67
C ARG A 615 -6.28 15.54 -21.55
N GLU A 616 -5.82 14.98 -22.67
CA GLU A 616 -4.79 13.95 -22.67
C GLU A 616 -3.42 14.50 -22.24
N ALA A 617 -3.04 15.69 -22.74
CA ALA A 617 -1.81 16.38 -22.33
C ALA A 617 -1.86 16.78 -20.84
N MET A 618 -3.03 17.21 -20.35
CA MET A 618 -3.25 17.48 -18.94
C MET A 618 -3.07 16.20 -18.08
N LEU A 619 -3.65 15.07 -18.50
CA LEU A 619 -3.48 13.79 -17.79
C LEU A 619 -2.01 13.33 -17.76
N GLU A 620 -1.26 13.49 -18.85
CA GLU A 620 0.19 13.24 -18.88
C GLU A 620 0.95 14.15 -17.91
N PHE A 621 0.60 15.43 -17.85
CA PHE A 621 1.22 16.38 -16.93
C PHE A 621 0.98 15.97 -15.46
N LEU A 622 -0.25 15.60 -15.13
CA LEU A 622 -0.61 15.10 -13.80
C LEU A 622 0.16 13.82 -13.46
N ALA A 623 0.21 12.87 -14.40
CA ALA A 623 0.86 11.58 -14.22
C ALA A 623 2.32 11.71 -13.76
N ARG A 624 3.09 12.62 -14.36
CA ARG A 624 4.50 12.90 -14.01
C ARG A 624 4.69 13.42 -12.59
N ARG A 625 3.73 14.20 -12.12
CA ARG A 625 3.77 14.85 -10.81
C ARG A 625 3.24 13.99 -9.68
N THR A 626 2.53 12.91 -10.01
CA THR A 626 1.91 12.03 -9.01
C THR A 626 2.89 11.47 -7.98
N ASP A 627 4.17 11.28 -8.32
CA ASP A 627 5.20 10.75 -7.40
C ASP A 627 6.14 11.83 -6.84
N THR A 628 6.06 13.08 -7.34
CA THR A 628 7.12 14.09 -7.13
C THR A 628 6.64 15.41 -6.55
N ASP A 629 5.33 15.69 -6.58
CA ASP A 629 4.77 16.97 -6.19
C ASP A 629 3.89 16.81 -4.95
N GLU A 630 4.13 17.62 -3.92
CA GLU A 630 3.30 17.68 -2.70
C GLU A 630 1.97 18.41 -2.97
N THR A 631 1.84 19.04 -4.14
CA THR A 631 0.66 19.82 -4.53
C THR A 631 -0.52 18.90 -4.86
N PRO A 632 -1.73 19.18 -4.33
CA PRO A 632 -2.93 18.39 -4.64
C PRO A 632 -3.18 18.28 -6.15
N THR A 633 -3.62 17.12 -6.62
CA THR A 633 -3.76 16.81 -8.05
C THR A 633 -4.70 17.79 -8.76
N LEU A 634 -5.77 18.26 -8.10
CA LEU A 634 -6.65 19.26 -8.68
C LEU A 634 -5.94 20.59 -8.88
N ASP A 635 -5.19 21.07 -7.88
CA ASP A 635 -4.46 22.34 -7.97
C ASP A 635 -3.35 22.28 -9.03
N THR A 636 -2.70 21.13 -9.19
CA THR A 636 -1.76 20.85 -10.28
C THR A 636 -2.44 20.91 -11.65
N ALA A 637 -3.67 20.38 -11.78
CA ALA A 637 -4.44 20.45 -13.02
C ALA A 637 -4.84 21.89 -13.36
N LEU A 638 -5.29 22.65 -12.36
CA LEU A 638 -5.69 24.05 -12.53
C LEU A 638 -4.49 24.92 -12.91
N SER A 639 -3.33 24.70 -12.30
CA SER A 639 -2.08 25.39 -12.67
C SER A 639 -1.70 25.10 -14.12
N TRP A 640 -1.79 23.84 -14.55
CA TRP A 640 -1.54 23.46 -15.94
C TRP A 640 -2.46 24.19 -16.91
N VAL A 641 -3.77 24.26 -16.62
CA VAL A 641 -4.73 24.97 -17.47
C VAL A 641 -4.38 26.46 -17.56
N ARG A 642 -4.08 27.11 -16.44
CA ARG A 642 -3.72 28.54 -16.42
C ARG A 642 -2.44 28.85 -17.20
N GLU A 643 -1.48 27.93 -17.22
CA GLU A 643 -0.21 28.09 -17.93
C GLU A 643 -0.32 27.82 -19.44
N ASN A 644 -1.28 27.00 -19.87
CA ASN A 644 -1.35 26.51 -21.26
C ASN A 644 -2.54 27.07 -22.06
N VAL A 645 -3.57 27.60 -21.40
CA VAL A 645 -4.73 28.17 -22.10
C VAL A 645 -4.33 29.44 -22.86
N PRO A 646 -4.70 29.58 -24.14
CA PRO A 646 -4.48 30.83 -24.86
C PRO A 646 -5.21 32.00 -24.20
N GLU A 647 -4.55 33.15 -24.06
CA GLU A 647 -5.09 34.33 -23.35
C GLU A 647 -6.46 34.77 -23.90
N ALA A 648 -6.67 34.65 -25.21
CA ALA A 648 -7.93 34.98 -25.88
C ALA A 648 -9.10 34.02 -25.54
N LEU A 649 -8.80 32.82 -25.03
CA LEU A 649 -9.76 31.76 -24.70
C LEU A 649 -9.97 31.62 -23.17
N GLY A 650 -9.20 32.35 -22.37
CA GLY A 650 -9.32 32.33 -20.91
C GLY A 650 -10.61 33.02 -20.44
N PRO A 651 -11.38 32.42 -19.52
CA PRO A 651 -12.53 33.09 -18.93
C PRO A 651 -12.08 34.32 -18.13
N ARG A 652 -12.92 35.36 -18.08
CA ARG A 652 -12.63 36.60 -17.31
C ARG A 652 -12.56 36.39 -15.80
N ALA A 653 -13.12 35.27 -15.29
CA ALA A 653 -13.06 34.82 -13.91
C ALA A 653 -12.63 33.34 -13.84
N ASP A 654 -12.06 32.90 -12.71
CA ASP A 654 -11.43 31.57 -12.54
C ASP A 654 -12.45 30.43 -12.35
N TYR A 655 -13.27 30.17 -13.37
CA TYR A 655 -14.28 29.10 -13.38
C TYR A 655 -13.69 27.69 -13.55
N TRP A 656 -12.39 27.57 -13.82
CA TRP A 656 -11.71 26.29 -14.04
C TRP A 656 -11.91 25.29 -12.91
N ARG A 657 -12.01 25.77 -11.66
CA ARG A 657 -12.21 24.92 -10.47
C ARG A 657 -13.54 24.15 -10.47
N SER A 658 -14.55 24.61 -11.22
CA SER A 658 -15.84 23.91 -11.38
C SER A 658 -15.86 22.93 -12.56
N ILE A 659 -15.15 23.27 -13.64
CA ILE A 659 -15.21 22.55 -14.92
C ILE A 659 -14.18 21.41 -14.99
N VAL A 660 -12.93 21.69 -14.61
CA VAL A 660 -11.80 20.76 -14.73
C VAL A 660 -12.01 19.45 -13.96
N PRO A 661 -12.50 19.44 -12.70
CA PRO A 661 -12.74 18.18 -12.00
C PRO A 661 -13.79 17.31 -12.69
N SER A 662 -14.88 17.90 -13.19
CA SER A 662 -15.95 17.19 -13.90
C SER A 662 -15.45 16.59 -15.22
N LEU A 663 -14.62 17.31 -15.97
CA LEU A 663 -13.98 16.79 -17.18
C LEU A 663 -13.03 15.62 -16.86
N LEU A 664 -12.16 15.79 -15.87
CA LEU A 664 -11.14 14.81 -15.50
C LEU A 664 -11.75 13.54 -14.88
N THR A 665 -12.74 13.66 -14.01
CA THR A 665 -13.48 12.50 -13.50
C THR A 665 -14.38 11.86 -14.56
N GLY A 666 -14.91 12.69 -15.47
CA GLY A 666 -15.63 12.27 -16.65
C GLY A 666 -14.82 11.36 -17.56
N SER A 667 -13.48 11.44 -17.56
CA SER A 667 -12.57 10.54 -18.31
C SER A 667 -12.60 9.07 -17.84
N GLY A 668 -13.09 8.81 -16.62
CA GLY A 668 -13.05 7.48 -16.02
C GLY A 668 -11.64 6.98 -15.67
N LEU A 669 -10.64 7.87 -15.62
CA LEU A 669 -9.27 7.58 -15.15
C LEU A 669 -8.99 8.18 -13.76
N LEU A 670 -9.70 9.25 -13.43
CA LEU A 670 -9.66 9.93 -12.14
C LEU A 670 -11.03 9.86 -11.44
N SER A 671 -11.04 9.97 -10.12
CA SER A 671 -12.25 10.06 -9.31
C SER A 671 -12.06 11.10 -8.20
N HIS A 672 -13.16 11.48 -7.53
CA HIS A 672 -13.09 12.36 -6.38
C HIS A 672 -12.81 11.59 -5.08
N ASN A 673 -12.00 12.19 -4.22
CA ASN A 673 -11.92 11.81 -2.82
C ASN A 673 -13.18 12.31 -2.08
N GLY A 674 -13.90 11.40 -1.42
CA GLY A 674 -15.15 11.71 -0.72
C GLY A 674 -15.01 12.67 0.48
N LEU A 675 -13.82 12.80 1.09
CA LEU A 675 -13.59 13.74 2.20
C LEU A 675 -13.08 15.10 1.72
N THR A 676 -12.10 15.09 0.82
CA THR A 676 -11.36 16.30 0.46
C THR A 676 -11.85 16.93 -0.84
N GLY A 677 -12.60 16.20 -1.67
CA GLY A 677 -12.99 16.61 -3.01
C GLY A 677 -11.86 16.53 -4.04
N GLU A 678 -10.64 16.17 -3.62
CA GLU A 678 -9.44 16.08 -4.47
C GLU A 678 -9.55 15.01 -5.55
N LEU A 679 -8.80 15.20 -6.64
CA LEU A 679 -8.72 14.21 -7.72
C LEU A 679 -7.71 13.11 -7.39
N ILE A 680 -8.11 11.86 -7.59
CA ILE A 680 -7.27 10.68 -7.37
C ILE A 680 -7.34 9.73 -8.56
N TRP A 681 -6.22 9.10 -8.91
CA TRP A 681 -6.19 8.04 -9.92
C TRP A 681 -7.03 6.85 -9.49
N ILE A 682 -7.88 6.35 -10.40
CA ILE A 682 -8.64 5.12 -10.14
C ILE A 682 -7.71 3.92 -10.04
N HIS A 683 -6.60 3.93 -10.81
CA HIS A 683 -5.53 2.95 -10.70
C HIS A 683 -4.18 3.58 -11.05
N ARG A 684 -3.18 3.38 -10.18
CA ARG A 684 -1.84 3.97 -10.33
C ARG A 684 -1.15 3.59 -11.65
N SER A 685 -1.40 2.40 -12.18
CA SER A 685 -0.82 1.98 -13.48
C SER A 685 -1.20 2.84 -14.68
N PHE A 686 -2.29 3.61 -14.64
CA PHE A 686 -2.57 4.60 -15.69
C PHE A 686 -1.62 5.80 -15.60
N ALA A 687 -1.35 6.28 -14.39
CA ALA A 687 -0.35 7.33 -14.14
C ALA A 687 1.04 6.84 -14.56
N GLU A 688 1.43 5.63 -14.17
CA GLU A 688 2.71 5.01 -14.56
C GLU A 688 2.89 4.93 -16.07
N TYR A 689 1.87 4.46 -16.79
CA TYR A 689 1.91 4.38 -18.25
C TYR A 689 2.06 5.76 -18.89
N LEU A 690 1.30 6.75 -18.44
CA LEU A 690 1.39 8.12 -18.96
C LEU A 690 2.74 8.77 -18.65
N ALA A 691 3.28 8.56 -17.44
CA ALA A 691 4.60 9.02 -17.06
C ALA A 691 5.70 8.33 -17.90
N ALA A 692 5.57 7.02 -18.15
CA ALA A 692 6.47 6.25 -19.01
C ALA A 692 6.40 6.74 -20.47
N ARG A 693 5.19 7.02 -20.98
CA ARG A 693 4.98 7.54 -22.33
C ARG A 693 5.62 8.92 -22.51
N HIS A 694 5.49 9.78 -21.51
CA HIS A 694 6.15 11.07 -21.54
C HIS A 694 7.67 10.95 -21.48
N ALA A 695 8.21 10.19 -20.52
CA ALA A 695 9.65 9.95 -20.39
C ALA A 695 10.24 9.32 -21.68
N ALA A 696 9.46 8.46 -22.35
CA ALA A 696 9.82 7.91 -23.65
C ALA A 696 9.95 8.98 -24.75
N GLY A 697 9.17 10.06 -24.68
CA GLY A 697 9.27 11.21 -25.60
C GLY A 697 10.51 12.07 -25.37
N GLU A 698 11.11 12.01 -24.17
CA GLU A 698 12.38 12.70 -23.85
C GLU A 698 13.61 11.91 -24.31
N LEU A 699 13.46 10.60 -24.56
CA LEU A 699 14.55 9.77 -25.08
C LEU A 699 14.86 10.11 -26.54
N PRO A 700 16.14 10.18 -26.95
CA PRO A 700 16.51 10.43 -28.34
C PRO A 700 15.92 9.40 -29.31
N SER A 701 15.53 9.83 -30.51
CA SER A 701 15.01 8.92 -31.55
C SER A 701 16.01 7.86 -32.03
N ARG A 702 17.31 8.13 -31.86
CA ARG A 702 18.43 7.21 -32.16
C ARG A 702 19.08 6.60 -30.91
N TRP A 703 18.40 6.62 -29.76
CA TRP A 703 18.89 5.98 -28.55
C TRP A 703 19.13 4.47 -28.76
N PRO A 704 20.24 3.87 -28.30
CA PRO A 704 21.33 4.44 -27.51
C PRO A 704 22.61 4.80 -28.32
N GLY A 705 22.49 5.03 -29.63
CA GLY A 705 23.57 4.98 -30.66
C GLY A 705 24.74 5.98 -30.59
N GLY A 706 25.48 6.00 -29.47
CA GLY A 706 26.78 6.67 -29.35
C GLY A 706 27.71 5.98 -28.35
N THR A 707 27.18 5.47 -27.23
CA THR A 707 27.87 4.59 -26.25
C THR A 707 26.87 4.18 -25.15
N PRO A 708 26.13 3.07 -25.31
CA PRO A 708 25.05 2.70 -24.39
C PRO A 708 25.52 2.41 -22.95
N GLU A 709 26.79 2.05 -22.79
CA GLU A 709 27.46 1.80 -21.51
C GLU A 709 27.56 3.04 -20.62
N LEU A 710 27.47 4.24 -21.20
CA LEU A 710 27.53 5.52 -20.49
C LEU A 710 26.15 6.07 -20.15
N ASP A 711 25.09 5.51 -20.73
CA ASP A 711 23.72 6.00 -20.58
C ASP A 711 23.22 5.74 -19.14
N PRO A 712 22.96 6.80 -18.34
CA PRO A 712 22.53 6.65 -16.96
C PRO A 712 21.18 5.94 -16.83
N PHE A 713 20.31 6.07 -17.83
CA PHE A 713 18.99 5.44 -17.83
C PHE A 713 19.07 3.94 -18.13
N LEU A 714 19.92 3.51 -19.07
CA LEU A 714 20.20 2.11 -19.36
C LEU A 714 20.98 1.44 -18.22
N ARG A 715 21.95 2.13 -17.61
CA ARG A 715 22.64 1.65 -16.40
C ARG A 715 21.65 1.41 -15.26
N ARG A 716 20.77 2.38 -15.01
CA ARG A 716 19.67 2.20 -14.06
C ARG A 716 18.83 0.99 -14.47
N SER A 717 18.50 0.85 -15.76
CA SER A 717 17.72 -0.28 -16.31
C SER A 717 18.45 -1.66 -16.30
N LEU A 718 19.73 -1.70 -15.94
CA LEU A 718 20.51 -2.94 -15.78
C LEU A 718 20.78 -3.24 -14.30
N ALA A 719 20.57 -2.29 -13.39
CA ALA A 719 21.06 -2.36 -12.02
C ALA A 719 20.23 -3.23 -11.04
N THR A 720 18.96 -3.56 -11.33
CA THR A 720 18.02 -4.11 -10.31
C THR A 720 16.86 -4.95 -10.88
N GLU A 721 16.20 -5.74 -10.03
CA GLU A 721 15.06 -6.63 -10.36
C GLU A 721 13.69 -5.91 -10.41
N SER A 722 13.51 -4.79 -9.69
CA SER A 722 12.24 -4.02 -9.54
C SER A 722 12.11 -2.85 -10.54
N GLN A 723 12.01 -3.12 -11.84
CA GLN A 723 12.19 -2.12 -12.90
C GLN A 723 11.01 -1.95 -13.88
N ASP A 724 9.79 -2.18 -13.43
CA ASP A 724 8.62 -2.11 -14.31
C ASP A 724 8.48 -0.75 -15.01
N GLN A 725 8.82 0.35 -14.34
CA GLN A 725 8.70 1.69 -14.92
C GLN A 725 9.73 1.98 -16.02
N THR A 726 11.00 1.59 -15.86
CA THR A 726 12.03 1.84 -16.88
C THR A 726 11.82 0.93 -18.09
N VAL A 727 11.49 -0.34 -17.88
CA VAL A 727 11.16 -1.27 -18.96
C VAL A 727 9.92 -0.78 -19.73
N LEU A 728 8.87 -0.32 -19.04
CA LEU A 728 7.68 0.25 -19.67
C LEU A 728 8.00 1.52 -20.48
N THR A 729 8.90 2.38 -19.97
CA THR A 729 9.38 3.58 -20.67
C THR A 729 10.11 3.21 -21.97
N ILE A 730 11.04 2.24 -21.92
CA ILE A 730 11.74 1.76 -23.12
C ILE A 730 10.73 1.16 -24.11
N ALA A 731 9.75 0.40 -23.61
CA ALA A 731 8.73 -0.20 -24.46
C ALA A 731 7.86 0.87 -25.16
N CYS A 732 7.48 1.94 -24.45
CA CYS A 732 6.77 3.09 -25.04
C CYS A 732 7.63 3.80 -26.10
N TRP A 733 8.92 4.03 -25.83
CA TRP A 733 9.85 4.64 -26.78
C TRP A 733 10.03 3.79 -28.04
N ALA A 734 10.11 2.47 -27.87
CA ALA A 734 10.28 1.52 -28.96
C ALA A 734 9.08 1.48 -29.93
N GLU A 735 7.86 1.78 -29.48
CA GLU A 735 6.69 1.85 -30.36
C GLU A 735 6.83 2.93 -31.44
N SER A 736 7.48 4.05 -31.11
CA SER A 736 7.72 5.16 -32.03
C SER A 736 9.07 5.06 -32.76
N ASN A 737 10.01 4.25 -32.24
CA ASN A 737 11.39 4.15 -32.75
C ASN A 737 11.82 2.70 -33.03
N PRO A 738 11.10 1.94 -33.89
CA PRO A 738 11.31 0.50 -34.03
C PRO A 738 12.71 0.12 -34.56
N GLN A 739 13.32 0.96 -35.41
CA GLN A 739 14.66 0.71 -35.92
C GLN A 739 15.73 0.86 -34.82
N ALA A 740 15.62 1.92 -34.00
CA ALA A 740 16.54 2.15 -32.89
C ALA A 740 16.35 1.11 -31.77
N ALA A 741 15.12 0.66 -31.53
CA ALA A 741 14.83 -0.43 -30.61
C ALA A 741 15.51 -1.74 -31.03
N ASN A 742 15.54 -2.06 -32.33
CA ASN A 742 16.30 -3.21 -32.82
C ASN A 742 17.80 -3.07 -32.55
N ALA A 743 18.38 -1.88 -32.76
CA ALA A 743 19.79 -1.62 -32.46
C ALA A 743 20.10 -1.75 -30.95
N LEU A 744 19.17 -1.35 -30.07
CA LEU A 744 19.29 -1.59 -28.63
C LEU A 744 19.30 -3.09 -28.30
N LEU A 745 18.37 -3.87 -28.88
CA LEU A 745 18.32 -5.32 -28.68
C LEU A 745 19.58 -6.00 -29.21
N GLU A 746 20.10 -5.57 -30.37
CA GLU A 746 21.38 -6.02 -30.92
C GLU A 746 22.52 -5.77 -29.94
N TYR A 747 22.63 -4.55 -29.43
CA TYR A 747 23.63 -4.18 -28.43
C TYR A 747 23.53 -5.07 -27.17
N LEU A 748 22.32 -5.28 -26.62
CA LEU A 748 22.15 -6.12 -25.43
C LEU A 748 22.58 -7.58 -25.67
N VAL A 749 22.30 -8.11 -26.87
CA VAL A 749 22.74 -9.46 -27.27
C VAL A 749 24.26 -9.52 -27.46
N GLU A 750 24.88 -8.48 -28.01
CA GLU A 750 26.33 -8.37 -28.17
C GLU A 750 27.04 -8.29 -26.81
N GLN A 751 26.54 -7.49 -25.88
CA GLN A 751 27.07 -7.41 -24.52
C GLN A 751 26.92 -8.73 -23.77
N SER A 752 25.79 -9.43 -23.94
CA SER A 752 25.62 -10.79 -23.43
C SER A 752 26.60 -11.79 -24.06
N ALA A 753 26.98 -11.60 -25.33
CA ALA A 753 28.00 -12.45 -25.97
C ALA A 753 29.41 -12.23 -25.39
N ALA A 754 29.72 -10.99 -24.98
CA ALA A 754 30.95 -10.62 -24.29
C ALA A 754 30.94 -10.97 -22.79
N PHE A 755 29.75 -11.15 -22.20
CA PHE A 755 29.59 -11.67 -20.84
C PHE A 755 30.24 -13.05 -20.77
N PRO A 756 31.22 -13.27 -19.84
CA PRO A 756 32.01 -14.49 -19.80
C PRO A 756 31.11 -15.72 -19.97
N ARG A 757 31.32 -16.46 -21.05
CA ARG A 757 30.72 -17.76 -21.22
C ARG A 757 31.18 -18.58 -20.03
N LEU A 758 30.23 -19.09 -19.23
CA LEU A 758 30.42 -20.20 -18.28
C LEU A 758 31.65 -21.01 -18.68
N LEU A 759 32.78 -20.72 -18.06
CA LEU A 759 34.06 -21.23 -18.51
C LEU A 759 34.15 -22.67 -18.03
N LYS A 760 33.91 -23.60 -18.97
CA LYS A 760 34.54 -24.92 -19.01
C LYS A 760 34.55 -25.74 -17.70
N TYR A 761 33.43 -26.19 -17.15
CA TYR A 761 33.47 -27.46 -16.40
C TYR A 761 32.18 -28.27 -16.62
N HIS A 762 32.27 -29.17 -17.59
CA HIS A 762 31.62 -30.47 -17.45
C HIS A 762 32.24 -31.16 -16.22
N GLY A 763 31.40 -31.52 -15.25
CA GLY A 763 31.73 -32.49 -14.20
C GLY A 763 32.39 -31.92 -12.94
N GLY A 764 31.71 -32.09 -11.81
CA GLY A 764 32.31 -32.29 -10.49
C GLY A 764 33.11 -31.11 -9.89
N GLY A 765 32.48 -30.40 -8.95
CA GLY A 765 33.15 -29.50 -8.00
C GLY A 765 32.75 -28.04 -8.15
N ILE A 766 31.95 -27.53 -7.21
CA ILE A 766 31.62 -26.11 -7.12
C ILE A 766 32.73 -25.42 -6.32
N PHE A 767 33.44 -24.49 -6.94
CA PHE A 767 34.17 -23.46 -6.20
C PHE A 767 33.21 -22.30 -5.94
N LEU A 768 32.88 -22.09 -4.66
CA LEU A 768 32.24 -20.86 -4.18
C LEU A 768 33.23 -19.71 -4.36
N GLY A 769 33.11 -18.98 -5.48
CA GLY A 769 33.96 -17.81 -5.75
C GLY A 769 34.04 -17.34 -7.20
N ASP A 770 33.65 -18.15 -8.19
CA ASP A 770 33.69 -17.77 -9.61
C ASP A 770 32.29 -17.73 -10.27
N ASP A 771 32.07 -16.67 -11.05
CA ASP A 771 31.06 -16.30 -12.08
C ASP A 771 29.68 -16.99 -12.24
N GLY A 772 29.47 -18.23 -11.79
CA GLY A 772 28.26 -19.04 -12.03
C GLY A 772 26.98 -18.60 -11.31
N THR A 773 27.08 -17.66 -10.36
CA THR A 773 25.96 -17.09 -9.59
C THR A 773 25.48 -15.73 -10.10
N THR A 774 26.21 -15.12 -11.04
CA THR A 774 25.89 -13.79 -11.55
C THR A 774 24.87 -13.86 -12.68
N ILE A 775 23.81 -13.05 -12.58
CA ILE A 775 22.80 -12.92 -13.63
C ILE A 775 23.37 -12.04 -14.76
N ASP A 776 23.37 -12.56 -15.99
CA ASP A 776 23.59 -11.78 -17.22
C ASP A 776 22.44 -10.76 -17.43
N ARG A 777 22.61 -9.57 -16.85
CA ARG A 777 21.63 -8.48 -16.84
C ARG A 777 21.26 -7.99 -18.24
N HIS A 778 22.15 -8.11 -19.22
CA HIS A 778 21.91 -7.61 -20.58
C HIS A 778 20.86 -8.46 -21.29
N ILE A 779 21.05 -9.78 -21.33
CA ILE A 779 20.07 -10.66 -21.97
C ILE A 779 18.78 -10.75 -21.16
N PHE A 780 18.85 -10.63 -19.84
CA PHE A 780 17.68 -10.54 -18.98
C PHE A 780 16.81 -9.33 -19.35
N LEU A 781 17.41 -8.14 -19.51
CA LEU A 781 16.71 -6.94 -19.97
C LEU A 781 16.14 -7.13 -21.39
N ALA A 782 16.91 -7.69 -22.34
CA ALA A 782 16.43 -7.94 -23.70
C ALA A 782 15.19 -8.87 -23.70
N GLY A 783 15.21 -9.94 -22.91
CA GLY A 783 14.07 -10.84 -22.74
C GLY A 783 12.86 -10.16 -22.11
N ARG A 784 13.06 -9.26 -21.14
CA ARG A 784 11.97 -8.46 -20.55
C ARG A 784 11.35 -7.49 -21.54
N LEU A 785 12.16 -6.80 -22.34
CA LEU A 785 11.68 -5.88 -23.39
C LEU A 785 10.82 -6.61 -24.42
N LEU A 786 11.25 -7.80 -24.86
CA LEU A 786 10.42 -8.66 -25.73
C LEU A 786 9.11 -9.07 -25.05
N ALA A 787 9.15 -9.48 -23.78
CA ALA A 787 7.97 -9.88 -23.01
C ALA A 787 6.95 -8.73 -22.83
N GLU A 788 7.42 -7.48 -22.78
CA GLU A 788 6.58 -6.27 -22.71
C GLU A 788 6.02 -5.81 -24.07
N GLY A 789 6.47 -6.46 -25.15
CA GLY A 789 5.97 -6.28 -26.51
C GLY A 789 6.82 -5.39 -27.42
N VAL A 790 8.09 -5.15 -27.07
CA VAL A 790 9.04 -4.52 -27.99
C VAL A 790 9.18 -5.40 -29.23
N LYS A 791 8.85 -4.84 -30.40
CA LYS A 791 8.92 -5.58 -31.67
C LYS A 791 10.38 -5.84 -32.04
N ALA A 792 10.68 -7.07 -32.43
CA ALA A 792 11.97 -7.46 -32.98
C ALA A 792 11.78 -8.35 -34.21
N PRO A 793 12.69 -8.30 -35.21
CA PRO A 793 12.73 -9.29 -36.27
C PRO A 793 12.83 -10.71 -35.71
N GLU A 794 12.21 -11.68 -36.38
CA GLU A 794 12.16 -13.07 -35.91
C GLU A 794 13.55 -13.64 -35.58
N GLY A 795 14.54 -13.36 -36.43
CA GLY A 795 15.93 -13.77 -36.19
C GLY A 795 16.55 -13.17 -34.92
N MET A 796 16.18 -11.93 -34.55
CA MET A 796 16.65 -11.29 -33.31
C MET A 796 15.97 -11.89 -32.09
N ALA A 797 14.65 -12.08 -32.15
CA ALA A 797 13.90 -12.70 -31.07
C ALA A 797 14.38 -14.14 -30.81
N ASN A 798 14.68 -14.91 -31.86
CA ASN A 798 15.25 -16.24 -31.74
C ASN A 798 16.64 -16.22 -31.09
N LYS A 799 17.52 -15.28 -31.48
CA LYS A 799 18.82 -15.09 -30.81
C LYS A 799 18.66 -14.78 -29.32
N ILE A 800 17.69 -13.94 -28.95
CA ILE A 800 17.43 -13.62 -27.55
C ILE A 800 16.96 -14.88 -26.80
N LEU A 801 15.99 -15.61 -27.34
CA LEU A 801 15.51 -16.87 -26.77
C LEU A 801 16.61 -17.93 -26.63
N ASP A 802 17.48 -18.09 -27.64
CA ASP A 802 18.59 -19.03 -27.60
C ASP A 802 19.57 -18.66 -26.47
N ARG A 803 19.89 -17.36 -26.31
CA ARG A 803 20.74 -16.87 -25.22
C ARG A 803 20.10 -17.04 -23.84
N LEU A 804 18.80 -16.75 -23.70
CA LEU A 804 18.06 -17.04 -22.46
C LEU A 804 18.16 -18.53 -22.12
N GLY A 805 18.00 -19.42 -23.11
CA GLY A 805 18.16 -20.86 -22.96
C GLY A 805 19.58 -21.29 -22.57
N GLU A 806 20.62 -20.65 -23.11
CA GLU A 806 22.01 -20.87 -22.69
C GLU A 806 22.23 -20.49 -21.23
N ARG A 807 21.70 -19.33 -20.78
CA ARG A 807 21.84 -18.88 -19.37
C ARG A 807 21.02 -19.71 -18.39
N ALA A 808 19.89 -20.25 -18.83
CA ALA A 808 19.06 -21.15 -18.05
C ALA A 808 19.75 -22.48 -17.69
N ARG A 809 20.84 -22.87 -18.37
CA ARG A 809 21.57 -24.11 -18.09
C ARG A 809 22.38 -24.11 -16.78
N SER A 810 22.50 -22.97 -16.09
CA SER A 810 23.13 -22.90 -14.77
C SER A 810 22.13 -23.19 -13.65
N VAL A 811 22.52 -24.02 -12.68
CA VAL A 811 21.68 -24.41 -11.52
C VAL A 811 21.32 -23.24 -10.60
N PHE A 812 22.09 -22.15 -10.64
CA PHE A 812 21.81 -20.94 -9.87
C PHE A 812 20.91 -19.96 -10.63
N ASN A 813 20.93 -20.04 -11.97
CA ASN A 813 20.29 -19.08 -12.86
C ASN A 813 18.97 -19.61 -13.46
N ALA A 814 18.78 -20.93 -13.55
CA ALA A 814 17.61 -21.57 -14.15
C ALA A 814 16.29 -21.00 -13.60
N ARG A 815 16.17 -20.86 -12.28
CA ARG A 815 15.02 -20.24 -11.60
C ARG A 815 14.65 -18.82 -12.06
N TYR A 816 15.59 -18.07 -12.65
CA TYR A 816 15.34 -16.72 -13.17
C TYR A 816 15.05 -16.72 -14.67
N TYR A 817 15.81 -17.51 -15.45
CA TYR A 817 15.68 -17.52 -16.91
C TYR A 817 14.55 -18.41 -17.41
N CYS A 818 14.26 -19.54 -16.77
CA CYS A 818 13.16 -20.43 -17.18
C CYS A 818 11.79 -19.72 -17.15
N PRO A 819 11.41 -18.99 -16.08
CA PRO A 819 10.20 -18.17 -16.10
C PRO A 819 10.22 -17.13 -17.22
N LEU A 820 11.34 -16.40 -17.40
CA LEU A 820 11.47 -15.38 -18.44
C LEU A 820 11.31 -15.96 -19.86
N ILE A 821 11.88 -17.14 -20.14
CA ILE A 821 11.65 -17.89 -21.40
C ILE A 821 10.15 -18.18 -21.55
N GLY A 822 9.50 -18.65 -20.50
CA GLY A 822 8.05 -18.92 -20.50
C GLY A 822 7.22 -17.69 -20.86
N THR A 823 7.67 -16.49 -20.47
CA THR A 823 6.98 -15.22 -20.77
C THR A 823 7.20 -14.65 -22.18
N GLN A 824 8.01 -15.29 -23.02
CA GLN A 824 8.33 -14.73 -24.35
C GLN A 824 7.12 -14.78 -25.31
N PRO A 825 6.97 -13.76 -26.19
CA PRO A 825 5.82 -13.67 -27.08
C PRO A 825 5.80 -14.77 -28.15
N GLN A 826 6.94 -15.34 -28.54
CA GLN A 826 7.02 -16.51 -29.43
C GLN A 826 6.68 -17.81 -28.69
N ARG A 827 5.42 -17.95 -28.25
CA ARG A 827 4.93 -19.03 -27.37
C ARG A 827 5.36 -20.44 -27.81
N SER A 828 5.27 -20.78 -29.10
CA SER A 828 5.69 -22.11 -29.59
C SER A 828 7.18 -22.37 -29.45
N ARG A 829 8.02 -21.36 -29.72
CA ARG A 829 9.49 -21.47 -29.60
C ARG A 829 9.91 -21.49 -28.12
N ALA A 830 9.30 -20.64 -27.30
CA ALA A 830 9.50 -20.66 -25.85
C ALA A 830 9.17 -22.03 -25.23
N LEU A 831 8.03 -22.62 -25.64
CA LEU A 831 7.64 -23.97 -25.27
C LEU A 831 8.69 -25.01 -25.67
N GLU A 832 9.17 -24.94 -26.91
CA GLU A 832 10.22 -25.84 -27.42
C GLU A 832 11.53 -25.70 -26.63
N THR A 833 11.97 -24.47 -26.33
CA THR A 833 13.19 -24.21 -25.54
C THR A 833 13.08 -24.81 -24.14
N LEU A 834 11.94 -24.62 -23.46
CA LEU A 834 11.71 -25.22 -22.15
C LEU A 834 11.65 -26.76 -22.22
N LEU A 835 10.93 -27.32 -23.20
CA LEU A 835 10.88 -28.77 -23.41
C LEU A 835 12.27 -29.36 -23.66
N ASN A 836 13.12 -28.68 -24.45
CA ASN A 836 14.49 -29.11 -24.69
C ASN A 836 15.32 -29.12 -23.40
N LEU A 837 15.17 -28.10 -22.55
CA LEU A 837 15.82 -28.07 -21.23
C LEU A 837 15.34 -29.21 -20.33
N THR A 838 14.04 -29.53 -20.31
CA THR A 838 13.51 -30.65 -19.50
C THR A 838 14.03 -32.02 -19.95
N LYS A 839 14.23 -32.20 -21.26
CA LYS A 839 14.61 -33.47 -21.90
C LYS A 839 16.12 -33.69 -21.99
N ASP A 840 16.94 -32.65 -21.85
CA ASP A 840 18.40 -32.75 -21.94
C ASP A 840 18.97 -33.46 -20.70
N THR A 841 19.23 -34.77 -20.82
CA THR A 841 19.79 -35.60 -19.74
C THR A 841 21.23 -35.24 -19.37
N ASN A 842 21.91 -34.40 -20.15
CA ASN A 842 23.23 -33.89 -19.77
C ASN A 842 23.14 -32.71 -18.78
N GLN A 843 21.95 -32.16 -18.54
CA GLN A 843 21.74 -31.11 -17.54
C GLN A 843 21.46 -31.70 -16.16
N GLN A 844 21.87 -30.98 -15.12
CA GLN A 844 21.51 -31.33 -13.75
C GLN A 844 19.99 -31.31 -13.57
N LEU A 845 19.46 -32.23 -12.74
CA LEU A 845 18.02 -32.33 -12.51
C LEU A 845 17.39 -31.00 -12.10
N THR A 846 18.04 -30.21 -11.25
CA THR A 846 17.52 -28.91 -10.80
C THR A 846 17.16 -27.98 -11.96
N VAL A 847 17.99 -27.91 -13.00
CA VAL A 847 17.73 -27.11 -14.20
C VAL A 847 16.52 -27.65 -14.96
N ARG A 848 16.47 -28.97 -15.13
CA ARG A 848 15.37 -29.66 -15.84
C ARG A 848 14.05 -29.43 -15.12
N VAL A 849 14.05 -29.48 -13.79
CA VAL A 849 12.87 -29.27 -12.94
C VAL A 849 12.46 -27.79 -12.92
N ASP A 850 13.39 -26.84 -12.86
CA ASP A 850 13.04 -25.41 -12.96
C ASP A 850 12.41 -25.08 -14.33
N ALA A 851 12.88 -25.71 -15.41
CA ALA A 851 12.23 -25.62 -16.72
C ALA A 851 10.82 -26.25 -16.72
N LEU A 852 10.63 -27.37 -16.00
CA LEU A 852 9.33 -28.02 -15.83
C LEU A 852 8.35 -27.16 -15.01
N VAL A 853 8.82 -26.53 -13.94
CA VAL A 853 8.03 -25.57 -13.15
C VAL A 853 7.61 -24.41 -14.04
N ALA A 854 8.54 -23.81 -14.81
CA ALA A 854 8.21 -22.75 -15.75
C ALA A 854 7.20 -23.20 -16.83
N LEU A 855 7.25 -24.47 -17.29
CA LEU A 855 6.22 -25.03 -18.16
C LEU A 855 4.85 -25.08 -17.46
N GLY A 856 4.80 -25.62 -16.24
CA GLY A 856 3.58 -25.68 -15.44
C GLY A 856 2.98 -24.31 -15.17
N GLU A 857 3.82 -23.31 -14.88
CA GLU A 857 3.38 -21.93 -14.65
C GLU A 857 2.81 -21.27 -15.91
N ASN A 858 3.44 -21.46 -17.07
CA ASN A 858 3.12 -20.70 -18.28
C ASN A 858 2.13 -21.39 -19.23
N TYR A 859 2.05 -22.72 -19.15
CA TYR A 859 1.24 -23.56 -20.04
C TYR A 859 0.26 -24.47 -19.29
N GLY A 860 0.31 -24.47 -17.95
CA GLY A 860 -0.55 -25.27 -17.08
C GLY A 860 0.07 -26.61 -16.69
N ALA A 861 -0.07 -26.98 -15.41
CA ALA A 861 0.48 -28.21 -14.84
C ALA A 861 -0.10 -29.50 -15.47
N ARG A 862 -1.33 -29.44 -16.01
CA ARG A 862 -2.01 -30.55 -16.69
C ARG A 862 -1.87 -30.53 -18.22
N SER A 863 -0.90 -29.77 -18.74
CA SER A 863 -0.69 -29.69 -20.19
C SER A 863 0.02 -30.95 -20.70
N SER A 864 -0.29 -31.35 -21.93
CA SER A 864 0.41 -32.46 -22.61
C SER A 864 1.92 -32.20 -22.74
N ALA A 865 2.35 -30.94 -22.72
CA ALA A 865 3.75 -30.56 -22.70
C ALA A 865 4.42 -30.93 -21.37
N VAL A 866 3.76 -30.66 -20.24
CA VAL A 866 4.23 -31.07 -18.91
C VAL A 866 4.26 -32.60 -18.82
N GLU A 867 3.20 -33.30 -19.25
CA GLU A 867 3.18 -34.76 -19.27
C GLU A 867 4.34 -35.36 -20.07
N ALA A 868 4.62 -34.82 -21.25
CA ALA A 868 5.73 -35.27 -22.11
C ALA A 868 7.12 -34.95 -21.53
N ALA A 869 7.24 -33.89 -20.73
CA ALA A 869 8.50 -33.48 -20.09
C ALA A 869 8.83 -34.30 -18.84
N VAL A 870 7.82 -34.88 -18.19
CA VAL A 870 7.93 -35.55 -16.88
C VAL A 870 8.48 -36.96 -17.00
N GLN A 871 8.14 -37.69 -18.07
CA GLN A 871 8.51 -39.11 -18.23
C GLN A 871 10.01 -39.40 -18.01
N PRO A 872 10.97 -38.63 -18.58
CA PRO A 872 12.39 -38.88 -18.38
C PRO A 872 12.91 -38.55 -16.97
N MET A 873 12.12 -37.90 -16.12
CA MET A 873 12.47 -37.58 -14.73
C MET A 873 11.93 -38.62 -13.75
N LEU A 874 10.82 -39.30 -14.08
CA LEU A 874 10.23 -40.34 -13.24
C LEU A 874 11.07 -41.63 -13.18
N THR A 875 11.85 -41.90 -14.24
CA THR A 875 12.64 -43.13 -14.38
C THR A 875 14.06 -43.02 -13.82
N GLY A 876 14.52 -41.82 -13.45
CA GLY A 876 15.86 -41.61 -12.90
C GLY A 876 15.89 -41.86 -11.39
N THR A 877 16.80 -42.72 -10.92
CA THR A 877 17.05 -43.01 -9.50
C THR A 877 18.39 -42.44 -9.02
N GLU A 878 18.89 -41.41 -9.71
CA GLU A 878 20.17 -40.78 -9.38
C GLU A 878 20.11 -39.97 -8.08
N THR A 879 21.26 -39.72 -7.47
CA THR A 879 21.38 -38.76 -6.37
C THR A 879 21.31 -37.33 -6.90
N ALA A 880 20.70 -36.41 -6.16
CA ALA A 880 20.66 -34.99 -6.51
C ALA A 880 21.28 -34.10 -5.43
N ASN A 881 21.81 -32.95 -5.84
CA ASN A 881 22.22 -31.91 -4.92
C ASN A 881 21.11 -30.87 -4.75
N PHE A 882 20.66 -30.70 -3.51
CA PHE A 882 19.77 -29.62 -3.11
C PHE A 882 20.60 -28.47 -2.53
N TYR A 883 20.52 -27.30 -3.17
CA TYR A 883 21.24 -26.11 -2.72
C TYR A 883 20.35 -25.26 -1.81
N GLN A 884 20.79 -25.09 -0.56
CA GLN A 884 20.26 -24.13 0.39
C GLN A 884 21.18 -22.92 0.44
N ARG A 885 20.65 -21.73 0.67
CA ARG A 885 21.46 -20.54 0.89
C ARG A 885 21.54 -20.31 2.41
N LYS A 886 22.71 -19.99 2.96
CA LYS A 886 22.96 -19.69 4.37
C LYS A 886 23.47 -18.25 4.47
N GLU A 887 23.52 -17.66 5.67
CA GLU A 887 24.06 -16.31 5.89
C GLU A 887 25.45 -16.10 5.24
N ASN A 888 26.28 -17.15 5.19
CA ASN A 888 27.65 -17.11 4.66
C ASN A 888 27.81 -17.67 3.23
N GLY A 889 26.75 -17.93 2.47
CA GLY A 889 26.86 -18.45 1.09
C GLY A 889 25.81 -19.49 0.71
N HIS A 890 26.15 -20.46 -0.15
CA HIS A 890 25.27 -21.59 -0.47
C HIS A 890 25.85 -22.89 0.09
N SER A 891 25.03 -23.71 0.74
CA SER A 891 25.34 -25.08 1.13
C SER A 891 24.62 -26.07 0.22
N SER A 892 25.33 -27.09 -0.25
CA SER A 892 24.75 -28.20 -1.00
C SER A 892 24.53 -29.39 -0.08
N VAL A 893 23.37 -30.01 -0.17
CA VAL A 893 23.05 -31.27 0.51
C VAL A 893 22.72 -32.32 -0.54
N THR A 894 23.30 -33.51 -0.41
CA THR A 894 23.01 -34.62 -1.32
C THR A 894 21.78 -35.38 -0.85
N VAL A 895 20.86 -35.61 -1.78
CA VAL A 895 19.61 -36.37 -1.64
C VAL A 895 19.78 -37.69 -2.40
N SER A 896 19.43 -38.81 -1.79
CA SER A 896 19.63 -40.16 -2.32
C SER A 896 18.76 -40.46 -3.54
N ASP A 897 17.62 -39.79 -3.65
CA ASP A 897 16.70 -39.90 -4.79
C ASP A 897 16.29 -38.52 -5.31
N ALA A 898 16.72 -38.22 -6.53
CA ALA A 898 16.48 -36.97 -7.20
C ALA A 898 14.98 -36.63 -7.35
N ARG A 899 14.09 -37.63 -7.33
CA ARG A 899 12.63 -37.44 -7.40
C ARG A 899 12.06 -36.68 -6.21
N ALA A 900 12.69 -36.75 -5.02
CA ALA A 900 12.28 -35.92 -3.88
C ALA A 900 12.47 -34.43 -4.18
N VAL A 901 13.61 -34.05 -4.78
CA VAL A 901 13.90 -32.67 -5.18
C VAL A 901 12.93 -32.22 -6.27
N ALA A 902 12.62 -33.09 -7.23
CA ALA A 902 11.63 -32.82 -8.27
C ALA A 902 10.23 -32.58 -7.70
N ALA A 903 9.73 -33.51 -6.88
CA ALA A 903 8.42 -33.40 -6.22
C ALA A 903 8.31 -32.10 -5.42
N TYR A 904 9.33 -31.79 -4.62
CA TYR A 904 9.43 -30.55 -3.86
C TYR A 904 9.30 -29.31 -4.75
N ARG A 905 10.17 -29.15 -5.75
CA ARG A 905 10.14 -27.99 -6.64
C ARG A 905 8.82 -27.88 -7.43
N ILE A 906 8.27 -28.99 -7.93
CA ILE A 906 7.01 -29.02 -8.67
C ILE A 906 5.83 -28.61 -7.79
N SER A 907 5.87 -28.96 -6.49
CA SER A 907 4.80 -28.60 -5.56
C SER A 907 4.60 -27.09 -5.37
N THR A 908 5.55 -26.25 -5.82
CA THR A 908 5.38 -24.78 -5.92
C THR A 908 4.23 -24.37 -6.85
N LEU A 909 3.81 -25.24 -7.76
CA LEU A 909 2.65 -25.03 -8.62
C LEU A 909 1.31 -25.17 -7.86
N GLY A 910 1.36 -25.60 -6.59
CA GLY A 910 0.22 -25.80 -5.70
C GLY A 910 -0.68 -26.95 -6.12
N ASP A 911 -1.94 -26.90 -5.67
CA ASP A 911 -2.96 -27.96 -5.87
C ASP A 911 -3.13 -28.38 -7.36
N SER A 912 -2.85 -27.48 -8.30
CA SER A 912 -2.91 -27.79 -9.75
C SER A 912 -1.96 -28.90 -10.19
N ALA A 913 -0.87 -29.12 -9.43
CA ALA A 913 0.13 -30.13 -9.68
C ALA A 913 0.01 -31.37 -8.77
N HIS A 914 -1.10 -31.54 -8.04
CA HIS A 914 -1.32 -32.68 -7.13
C HIS A 914 -0.98 -34.03 -7.79
N ASP A 915 -1.64 -34.36 -8.92
CA ASP A 915 -1.43 -35.62 -9.64
C ASP A 915 0.01 -35.78 -10.15
N LEU A 916 0.65 -34.65 -10.48
CA LEU A 916 2.02 -34.65 -10.97
C LEU A 916 3.01 -34.94 -9.85
N VAL A 917 2.86 -34.28 -8.69
CA VAL A 917 3.69 -34.50 -7.50
C VAL A 917 3.54 -35.93 -7.01
N MET A 918 2.31 -36.47 -6.96
CA MET A 918 2.06 -37.85 -6.56
C MET A 918 2.80 -38.87 -7.44
N GLN A 919 2.91 -38.64 -8.76
CA GLN A 919 3.67 -39.53 -9.64
C GLN A 919 5.15 -39.68 -9.24
N PHE A 920 5.76 -38.61 -8.70
CA PHE A 920 7.13 -38.65 -8.17
C PHE A 920 7.17 -39.30 -6.79
N LEU A 921 6.26 -38.94 -5.89
CA LEU A 921 6.21 -39.47 -4.53
C LEU A 921 5.93 -40.99 -4.49
N ASP A 922 5.04 -41.49 -5.36
CA ASP A 922 4.67 -42.92 -5.43
C ASP A 922 5.82 -43.82 -5.90
N ARG A 923 6.83 -43.25 -6.57
CA ARG A 923 7.98 -43.99 -7.11
C ARG A 923 9.24 -43.81 -6.29
N LEU A 924 9.17 -43.06 -5.20
CA LEU A 924 10.31 -42.62 -4.42
C LEU A 924 11.03 -43.80 -3.73
N GLU A 925 12.35 -43.84 -3.84
CA GLU A 925 13.22 -44.85 -3.22
C GLU A 925 14.32 -44.14 -2.39
N LEU A 926 13.92 -43.58 -1.25
CA LEU A 926 14.86 -42.90 -0.34
C LEU A 926 15.60 -43.89 0.57
N ALA A 927 16.90 -43.67 0.74
CA ALA A 927 17.70 -44.39 1.72
C ALA A 927 17.12 -44.19 3.14
N PRO A 928 17.20 -45.17 4.06
CA PRO A 928 16.70 -45.03 5.43
C PRO A 928 17.26 -43.80 6.16
N GLU A 929 18.53 -43.48 5.92
CA GLU A 929 19.28 -42.39 6.54
C GLU A 929 19.16 -41.03 5.83
N ASP A 930 18.44 -40.93 4.71
CA ASP A 930 18.30 -39.66 3.97
C ASP A 930 17.21 -38.76 4.57
N GLY A 931 17.56 -38.08 5.68
CA GLY A 931 16.66 -37.14 6.35
C GLY A 931 16.23 -35.96 5.48
N TYR A 932 17.11 -35.45 4.61
CA TYR A 932 16.80 -34.29 3.76
C TYR A 932 15.89 -34.66 2.60
N GLY A 933 16.13 -35.79 1.93
CA GLY A 933 15.21 -36.30 0.90
C GLY A 933 13.80 -36.52 1.43
N ARG A 934 13.69 -37.07 2.65
CA ARG A 934 12.39 -37.32 3.30
C ARG A 934 11.69 -36.04 3.70
N GLN A 935 12.42 -35.06 4.22
CA GLN A 935 11.88 -33.74 4.47
C GLN A 935 11.32 -33.12 3.18
N LEU A 936 12.10 -33.08 2.10
CA LEU A 936 11.67 -32.50 0.82
C LEU A 936 10.42 -33.20 0.26
N ALA A 937 10.37 -34.53 0.34
CA ALA A 937 9.21 -35.32 -0.08
C ALA A 937 7.97 -35.06 0.80
N ALA A 938 8.17 -34.96 2.12
CA ALA A 938 7.08 -34.67 3.05
C ALA A 938 6.54 -33.24 2.90
N GLU A 939 7.42 -32.27 2.64
CA GLU A 939 7.02 -30.90 2.31
C GLU A 939 6.24 -30.83 1.00
N ALA A 940 6.65 -31.59 -0.02
CA ALA A 940 5.90 -31.72 -1.27
C ALA A 940 4.49 -32.29 -1.01
N ALA A 941 4.38 -33.32 -0.16
CA ALA A 941 3.10 -33.91 0.23
C ALA A 941 2.20 -32.90 0.98
N ILE A 942 2.74 -32.13 1.93
CA ILE A 942 2.01 -31.05 2.61
C ILE A 942 1.50 -30.01 1.60
N ALA A 943 2.35 -29.63 0.64
CA ALA A 943 2.01 -28.60 -0.34
C ALA A 943 0.83 -28.98 -1.25
N ILE A 944 0.56 -30.28 -1.43
CA ILE A 944 -0.59 -30.80 -2.20
C ILE A 944 -1.74 -31.32 -1.31
N GLY A 945 -1.66 -31.13 0.01
CA GLY A 945 -2.70 -31.50 0.99
C GLY A 945 -2.60 -32.91 1.58
N GLU A 946 -1.54 -33.66 1.30
CA GLU A 946 -1.34 -35.06 1.73
C GLU A 946 -0.61 -35.16 3.09
N ASN A 947 -1.21 -34.58 4.14
CA ASN A 947 -0.58 -34.52 5.47
C ASN A 947 -0.28 -35.90 6.08
N GLY A 948 -1.14 -36.90 5.83
CA GLY A 948 -0.93 -38.26 6.32
C GLY A 948 0.31 -38.92 5.71
N LEU A 949 0.51 -38.73 4.40
CA LEU A 949 1.70 -39.19 3.68
C LEU A 949 2.96 -38.47 4.20
N ALA A 950 2.89 -37.16 4.38
CA ALA A 950 4.00 -36.36 4.90
C ALA A 950 4.52 -36.88 6.25
N VAL A 951 3.60 -37.14 7.20
CA VAL A 951 3.94 -37.71 8.52
C VAL A 951 4.55 -39.11 8.39
N SER A 952 4.05 -39.94 7.46
CA SER A 952 4.60 -41.28 7.25
C SER A 952 6.04 -41.28 6.72
N LEU A 953 6.39 -40.30 5.87
CA LEU A 953 7.70 -40.19 5.22
C LEU A 953 8.84 -39.87 6.20
N ILE A 954 8.54 -39.12 7.26
CA ILE A 954 9.52 -38.71 8.29
C ILE A 954 9.60 -39.69 9.46
N ARG A 955 8.59 -40.53 9.71
CA ARG A 955 8.61 -41.53 10.80
C ARG A 955 9.57 -42.70 10.55
N THR A 956 10.10 -42.85 9.35
CA THR A 956 10.96 -43.98 8.96
C THR A 956 12.46 -43.72 9.14
N VAL A 957 12.88 -42.58 9.71
CA VAL A 957 14.30 -42.22 9.81
C VAL A 957 14.94 -42.76 11.09
N SER A 958 16.04 -43.50 10.95
CA SER A 958 16.86 -43.99 12.06
C SER A 958 18.35 -43.71 11.80
N GLY A 959 19.08 -43.25 12.83
CA GLY A 959 20.55 -43.05 12.79
C GLY A 959 21.03 -41.59 12.78
N ASP A 960 22.35 -41.40 12.71
CA ASP A 960 23.06 -40.11 12.95
C ASP A 960 22.87 -39.03 11.87
N ARG A 961 22.13 -39.29 10.78
CA ARG A 961 21.87 -38.33 9.68
C ARG A 961 20.46 -37.72 9.67
N ARG A 962 19.72 -37.82 10.79
CA ARG A 962 18.40 -37.19 10.92
C ARG A 962 18.48 -35.67 10.77
N ASN A 963 17.56 -35.09 10.01
CA ASN A 963 17.33 -33.65 10.00
C ASN A 963 16.19 -33.32 10.98
N LEU A 964 16.49 -33.32 12.28
CA LEU A 964 15.49 -33.16 13.33
C LEU A 964 14.69 -31.86 13.18
N ALA A 965 15.34 -30.74 12.85
CA ALA A 965 14.66 -29.47 12.61
C ALA A 965 13.67 -29.57 11.43
N GLY A 966 14.08 -30.20 10.33
CA GLY A 966 13.22 -30.46 9.17
C GLY A 966 12.04 -31.39 9.47
N GLU A 967 12.24 -32.43 10.29
CA GLU A 967 11.17 -33.34 10.70
C GLU A 967 10.14 -32.64 11.60
N ILE A 968 10.60 -31.88 12.60
CA ILE A 968 9.76 -31.08 13.49
C ILE A 968 8.96 -30.06 12.66
N PHE A 969 9.61 -29.40 11.70
CA PHE A 969 8.97 -28.46 10.80
C PHE A 969 7.80 -29.09 10.03
N VAL A 970 8.00 -30.28 9.47
CA VAL A 970 6.96 -31.04 8.77
C VAL A 970 5.81 -31.44 9.73
N LEU A 971 6.12 -31.92 10.93
CA LEU A 971 5.12 -32.34 11.92
C LEU A 971 4.23 -31.19 12.37
N LEU A 972 4.81 -30.02 12.67
CA LEU A 972 4.07 -28.83 13.05
C LEU A 972 3.14 -28.39 11.90
N ARG A 973 3.64 -28.38 10.66
CA ARG A 973 2.81 -28.06 9.48
C ARG A 973 1.70 -29.07 9.21
N ALA A 974 1.85 -30.30 9.65
CA ALA A 974 0.83 -31.35 9.57
C ALA A 974 -0.15 -31.36 10.77
N GLY A 975 0.00 -30.43 11.74
CA GLY A 975 -0.82 -30.38 12.96
C GLY A 975 -0.55 -31.55 13.91
N LYS A 976 0.73 -31.89 14.10
CA LYS A 976 1.22 -32.98 14.95
C LYS A 976 2.21 -32.46 16.00
N GLU A 977 1.75 -31.53 16.83
CA GLU A 977 2.56 -30.83 17.83
C GLU A 977 3.17 -31.77 18.87
N GLU A 978 2.41 -32.77 19.33
CA GLU A 978 2.90 -33.78 20.28
C GLU A 978 3.99 -34.67 19.67
N ASP A 979 3.83 -35.11 18.42
CA ASP A 979 4.86 -35.87 17.72
C ASP A 979 6.13 -35.02 17.54
N ALA A 980 5.97 -33.73 17.23
CA ALA A 980 7.07 -32.78 17.08
C ALA A 980 7.86 -32.62 18.39
N LYS A 981 7.15 -32.56 19.54
CA LYS A 981 7.77 -32.55 20.87
C LYS A 981 8.59 -33.81 21.12
N VAL A 982 8.05 -35.00 20.80
CA VAL A 982 8.76 -36.28 20.96
C VAL A 982 10.03 -36.33 20.11
N VAL A 983 9.98 -35.85 18.86
CA VAL A 983 11.16 -35.80 17.98
C VAL A 983 12.22 -34.84 18.53
N ALA A 984 11.82 -33.69 19.07
CA ALA A 984 12.73 -32.75 19.71
C ALA A 984 13.43 -33.38 20.93
N GLU A 985 12.71 -34.16 21.75
CA GLU A 985 13.28 -34.81 22.93
C GLU A 985 14.40 -35.80 22.60
N HIS A 986 14.34 -36.43 21.42
CA HIS A 986 15.36 -37.39 20.97
C HIS A 986 16.76 -36.76 20.83
N LEU A 987 16.86 -35.45 20.57
CA LEU A 987 18.15 -34.75 20.53
C LEU A 987 18.91 -34.91 21.86
N PHE A 988 18.20 -34.89 22.99
CA PHE A 988 18.81 -35.02 24.31
C PHE A 988 19.25 -36.45 24.63
N GLU A 989 18.61 -37.45 24.02
CA GLU A 989 18.97 -38.87 24.19
C GLU A 989 20.25 -39.22 23.44
N THR A 990 20.46 -38.60 22.27
CA THR A 990 21.61 -38.84 21.40
C THR A 990 22.81 -37.93 21.72
N TYR A 991 22.59 -36.82 22.42
CA TYR A 991 23.66 -35.92 22.82
C TYR A 991 24.61 -36.60 23.83
N GLN A 992 25.83 -36.91 23.36
CA GLN A 992 26.94 -37.32 24.21
C GLN A 992 27.89 -36.15 24.41
N ARG A 993 28.38 -35.97 25.65
CA ARG A 993 29.39 -34.95 25.99
C ARG A 993 30.77 -35.39 25.48
N GLU A 994 30.98 -35.20 24.20
CA GLU A 994 32.29 -35.24 23.58
C GLU A 994 32.78 -33.79 23.34
N ASP A 995 33.94 -33.61 22.71
CA ASP A 995 34.67 -32.33 22.59
C ASP A 995 33.87 -31.08 22.14
N PHE A 996 34.56 -29.93 22.03
CA PHE A 996 34.00 -28.63 21.63
C PHE A 996 33.07 -28.71 20.40
N TRP A 997 33.43 -29.48 19.38
CA TRP A 997 32.66 -29.56 18.13
C TRP A 997 31.32 -30.25 18.32
N ALA A 998 31.20 -31.15 19.32
CA ALA A 998 29.93 -31.76 19.68
C ALA A 998 28.98 -30.75 20.33
N GLU A 999 29.48 -29.87 21.22
CA GLU A 999 28.67 -28.85 21.88
C GLU A 999 28.26 -27.71 20.92
N ALA A 1000 29.13 -27.29 20.01
CA ALA A 1000 28.81 -26.31 18.98
C ALA A 1000 27.71 -26.82 18.02
N ARG A 1001 27.84 -28.05 17.50
CA ARG A 1001 26.81 -28.68 16.66
C ARG A 1001 25.48 -28.83 17.40
N PHE A 1002 25.53 -29.23 18.67
CA PHE A 1002 24.34 -29.32 19.52
C PHE A 1002 23.66 -27.94 19.67
N GLY A 1003 24.44 -26.89 19.92
CA GLY A 1003 23.94 -25.52 19.99
C GLY A 1003 23.25 -25.08 18.70
N ASP A 1004 23.90 -25.28 17.55
CA ASP A 1004 23.34 -24.96 16.23
C ASP A 1004 22.01 -25.71 16.00
N THR A 1005 21.95 -27.02 16.28
CA THR A 1005 20.71 -27.81 16.14
C THR A 1005 19.62 -27.37 17.10
N VAL A 1006 19.96 -27.03 18.36
CA VAL A 1006 18.98 -26.50 19.33
C VAL A 1006 18.38 -25.20 18.82
N GLN A 1007 19.22 -24.30 18.30
CA GLN A 1007 18.76 -23.03 17.77
C GLN A 1007 17.86 -23.22 16.54
N GLU A 1008 18.23 -24.10 15.60
CA GLU A 1008 17.40 -24.45 14.44
C GLU A 1008 16.01 -24.96 14.88
N ILE A 1009 15.95 -25.88 15.85
CA ILE A 1009 14.68 -26.41 16.38
C ILE A 1009 13.85 -25.33 17.08
N VAL A 1010 14.48 -24.47 17.88
CA VAL A 1010 13.80 -23.37 18.56
C VAL A 1010 13.22 -22.39 17.54
N ASN A 1011 13.98 -22.06 16.49
CA ASN A 1011 13.49 -21.22 15.40
C ASN A 1011 12.28 -21.86 14.70
N VAL A 1012 12.30 -23.17 14.46
CA VAL A 1012 11.15 -23.90 13.91
C VAL A 1012 9.91 -23.78 14.82
N PHE A 1013 10.04 -23.97 16.13
CA PHE A 1013 8.91 -23.79 17.06
C PHE A 1013 8.42 -22.34 17.12
N ILE A 1014 9.33 -21.36 17.14
CA ILE A 1014 8.96 -19.93 17.14
C ILE A 1014 8.21 -19.57 15.87
N ASN A 1015 8.68 -20.04 14.71
CA ASN A 1015 8.05 -19.80 13.41
C ASN A 1015 6.69 -20.49 13.28
N ALA A 1016 6.46 -21.58 14.01
CA ALA A 1016 5.16 -22.24 14.14
C ALA A 1016 4.24 -21.61 15.21
N GLU A 1017 4.63 -20.49 15.82
CA GLU A 1017 3.92 -19.81 16.92
C GLU A 1017 3.88 -20.61 18.24
N GLU A 1018 4.67 -21.68 18.37
CA GLU A 1018 4.76 -22.56 19.53
C GLU A 1018 5.80 -22.11 20.57
N LYS A 1019 5.68 -20.85 21.03
CA LYS A 1019 6.66 -20.24 21.95
C LYS A 1019 6.81 -20.98 23.28
N ALA A 1020 5.75 -21.60 23.78
CA ALA A 1020 5.78 -22.36 25.02
C ALA A 1020 6.69 -23.60 24.88
N LEU A 1021 6.53 -24.36 23.79
CA LEU A 1021 7.38 -25.51 23.45
C LEU A 1021 8.82 -25.07 23.20
N ALA A 1022 9.02 -23.98 22.44
CA ALA A 1022 10.35 -23.41 22.19
C ALA A 1022 11.08 -23.10 23.51
N ARG A 1023 10.39 -22.46 24.46
CA ARG A 1023 10.95 -22.10 25.77
C ARG A 1023 11.23 -23.32 26.63
N GLU A 1024 10.32 -24.28 26.69
CA GLU A 1024 10.50 -25.54 27.43
C GLU A 1024 11.75 -26.29 26.93
N PHE A 1025 11.85 -26.46 25.61
CA PHE A 1025 12.97 -27.14 24.95
C PHE A 1025 14.30 -26.42 25.18
N ALA A 1026 14.37 -25.11 24.93
CA ALA A 1026 15.57 -24.31 25.12
C ALA A 1026 16.04 -24.28 26.60
N THR A 1027 15.10 -24.24 27.55
CA THR A 1027 15.41 -24.28 28.98
C THR A 1027 16.10 -25.59 29.36
N LYS A 1028 15.62 -26.72 28.84
CA LYS A 1028 16.24 -28.04 29.05
C LYS A 1028 17.64 -28.07 28.43
N ALA A 1029 17.83 -27.55 27.23
CA ALA A 1029 19.15 -27.46 26.59
C ALA A 1029 20.15 -26.60 27.40
N VAL A 1030 19.72 -25.45 27.94
CA VAL A 1030 20.57 -24.62 28.82
C VAL A 1030 21.02 -25.38 30.07
N SER A 1031 20.20 -26.30 30.59
CA SER A 1031 20.51 -27.04 31.83
C SER A 1031 21.63 -28.08 31.68
N ILE A 1032 21.90 -28.54 30.45
CA ILE A 1032 22.86 -29.62 30.17
C ILE A 1032 24.14 -29.15 29.47
N THR A 1033 24.21 -27.89 29.03
CA THR A 1033 25.38 -27.27 28.37
C THR A 1033 26.35 -26.63 29.37
N GLN A 1034 27.63 -26.51 28.99
CA GLN A 1034 28.67 -25.88 29.79
C GLN A 1034 28.56 -24.35 29.79
N ARG A 1035 29.26 -23.71 30.74
CA ARG A 1035 29.21 -22.24 30.95
C ARG A 1035 30.00 -21.40 29.94
N GLU A 1036 30.91 -21.98 29.17
CA GLU A 1036 31.77 -21.23 28.22
C GLU A 1036 31.36 -21.43 26.76
N HIS A 1037 30.64 -22.51 26.44
CA HIS A 1037 30.22 -22.85 25.07
C HIS A 1037 28.70 -22.84 24.85
N GLY A 1038 27.91 -22.68 25.91
CA GLY A 1038 26.45 -22.64 25.81
C GLY A 1038 25.87 -21.27 25.42
N ALA A 1039 26.63 -20.38 24.77
CA ALA A 1039 26.13 -19.07 24.33
C ALA A 1039 24.97 -19.22 23.33
N ILE A 1040 25.16 -20.07 22.30
CA ILE A 1040 24.17 -20.32 21.23
C ILE A 1040 22.85 -20.84 21.80
N VAL A 1041 22.91 -21.79 22.74
CA VAL A 1041 21.72 -22.34 23.41
C VAL A 1041 20.99 -21.28 24.25
N ARG A 1042 21.73 -20.32 24.85
CA ARG A 1042 21.15 -19.19 25.56
C ARG A 1042 20.58 -18.14 24.60
N THR A 1043 21.14 -18.00 23.40
CA THR A 1043 20.55 -17.22 22.31
C THR A 1043 19.18 -17.78 21.96
N ALA A 1044 19.10 -19.09 21.75
CA ALA A 1044 17.83 -19.77 21.46
C ALA A 1044 16.79 -19.54 22.58
N LEU A 1045 17.18 -19.63 23.86
CA LEU A 1045 16.28 -19.35 24.97
C LEU A 1045 15.84 -17.87 25.05
N ALA A 1046 16.73 -16.93 24.72
CA ALA A 1046 16.39 -15.52 24.62
C ALA A 1046 15.36 -15.27 23.49
N LEU A 1047 15.55 -15.87 22.31
CA LEU A 1047 14.58 -15.82 21.20
C LEU A 1047 13.22 -16.41 21.60
N ALA A 1048 13.21 -17.46 22.44
CA ALA A 1048 12.01 -18.04 23.00
C ALA A 1048 11.34 -17.19 24.10
N GLY A 1049 11.91 -16.03 24.44
CA GLY A 1049 11.33 -15.04 25.36
C GLY A 1049 11.86 -15.09 26.80
N ASP A 1050 12.98 -15.75 27.07
CA ASP A 1050 13.64 -15.72 28.39
C ASP A 1050 15.12 -15.30 28.30
N SER A 1051 15.34 -14.00 28.36
CA SER A 1051 16.68 -13.39 28.25
C SER A 1051 17.53 -13.51 29.52
N LYS A 1052 16.96 -13.91 30.67
CA LYS A 1052 17.68 -13.89 31.96
C LYS A 1052 18.93 -14.78 31.99
N PRO A 1053 18.90 -16.02 31.48
CA PRO A 1053 20.09 -16.87 31.45
C PRO A 1053 21.18 -16.33 30.52
N GLY A 1054 20.79 -15.68 29.41
CA GLY A 1054 21.71 -15.01 28.49
C GLY A 1054 22.37 -13.79 29.12
N MET A 1055 21.60 -12.92 29.77
CA MET A 1055 22.13 -11.76 30.50
C MET A 1055 23.16 -12.16 31.57
N LYS A 1056 22.85 -13.21 32.34
CA LYS A 1056 23.78 -13.74 33.35
C LYS A 1056 25.07 -14.26 32.71
N TYR A 1057 24.95 -14.96 31.59
CA TYR A 1057 26.10 -15.49 30.86
C TYR A 1057 27.04 -14.39 30.36
N LEU A 1058 26.49 -13.32 29.76
CA LEU A 1058 27.28 -12.16 29.32
C LEU A 1058 27.99 -11.47 30.49
N ALA A 1059 27.31 -11.35 31.63
CA ALA A 1059 27.89 -10.75 32.84
C ALA A 1059 29.04 -11.60 33.41
N ASP A 1060 28.92 -12.93 33.40
CA ASP A 1060 29.95 -13.84 33.89
C ASP A 1060 31.14 -13.93 32.91
N ASN A 1061 30.88 -13.75 31.61
CA ASN A 1061 31.86 -13.88 30.52
C ASN A 1061 31.93 -12.61 29.63
N PRO A 1062 32.52 -11.50 30.12
CA PRO A 1062 32.81 -10.34 29.28
C PRO A 1062 33.75 -10.70 28.11
N ILE A 1063 33.76 -9.90 27.05
CA ILE A 1063 34.47 -10.17 25.78
C ILE A 1063 35.96 -10.52 25.94
N ASN A 1064 36.62 -10.04 27.00
CA ASN A 1064 38.03 -10.34 27.31
C ASN A 1064 38.28 -11.68 28.01
N ARG A 1065 37.22 -12.37 28.42
CA ARG A 1065 37.28 -13.72 29.01
C ARG A 1065 36.82 -14.81 28.04
N ILE A 1066 36.31 -14.43 26.87
CA ILE A 1066 35.88 -15.34 25.82
C ILE A 1066 37.08 -15.67 24.94
N ASP A 1067 37.28 -16.95 24.67
CA ASP A 1067 38.26 -17.42 23.71
C ASP A 1067 37.76 -17.27 22.27
N ARG A 1068 38.64 -17.56 21.30
CA ARG A 1068 38.31 -17.42 19.88
C ARG A 1068 37.22 -18.40 19.42
N GLU A 1069 37.13 -19.56 20.04
CA GLU A 1069 36.22 -20.63 19.62
C GLU A 1069 34.78 -20.34 20.09
N ALA A 1070 34.61 -19.77 21.28
CA ALA A 1070 33.32 -19.35 21.83
C ALA A 1070 32.83 -17.96 21.36
N PHE A 1071 33.72 -17.15 20.74
CA PHE A 1071 33.42 -15.78 20.33
C PHE A 1071 32.21 -15.66 19.39
N ARG A 1072 32.06 -16.56 18.42
CA ARG A 1072 30.93 -16.54 17.47
C ARG A 1072 29.59 -16.61 18.20
N GLY A 1073 29.41 -17.62 19.04
CA GLY A 1073 28.17 -17.82 19.80
C GLY A 1073 27.92 -16.69 20.81
N TRP A 1074 28.99 -16.15 21.41
CA TRP A 1074 28.89 -15.00 22.30
C TRP A 1074 28.41 -13.73 21.57
N ALA A 1075 28.94 -13.45 20.39
CA ALA A 1075 28.57 -12.28 19.59
C ALA A 1075 27.11 -12.35 19.12
N GLU A 1076 26.64 -13.54 18.77
CA GLU A 1076 25.25 -13.79 18.40
C GLU A 1076 24.28 -13.58 19.57
N LEU A 1077 24.64 -14.07 20.76
CA LEU A 1077 23.90 -13.80 21.99
C LEU A 1077 23.82 -12.30 22.30
N ALA A 1078 24.95 -11.58 22.14
CA ALA A 1078 24.99 -10.14 22.37
C ALA A 1078 24.06 -9.35 21.42
N ARG A 1079 24.04 -9.69 20.12
CA ARG A 1079 23.10 -9.08 19.16
C ARG A 1079 21.64 -9.37 19.51
N THR A 1080 21.35 -10.62 19.85
CA THR A 1080 19.98 -11.04 20.21
C THR A 1080 19.49 -10.32 21.47
N LEU A 1081 20.31 -10.25 22.51
CA LEU A 1081 19.96 -9.54 23.75
C LEU A 1081 19.81 -8.03 23.53
N TRP A 1082 20.62 -7.44 22.64
CA TRP A 1082 20.47 -6.05 22.24
C TRP A 1082 19.11 -5.80 21.56
N ALA A 1083 18.73 -6.66 20.60
CA ALA A 1083 17.44 -6.58 19.91
C ALA A 1083 16.24 -6.75 20.86
N GLU A 1084 16.38 -7.59 21.88
CA GLU A 1084 15.38 -7.77 22.96
C GLU A 1084 15.37 -6.63 24.00
N GLY A 1085 16.21 -5.60 23.84
CA GLY A 1085 16.24 -4.41 24.69
C GLY A 1085 17.10 -4.54 25.96
N CYS A 1086 17.91 -5.58 26.10
CA CYS A 1086 18.84 -5.79 27.23
C CYS A 1086 20.18 -5.05 27.00
N THR A 1087 20.10 -3.74 26.71
CA THR A 1087 21.24 -2.95 26.21
C THR A 1087 22.36 -2.80 27.24
N ARG A 1088 22.04 -2.58 28.51
CA ARG A 1088 23.01 -2.33 29.59
C ARG A 1088 23.93 -3.52 29.86
N GLU A 1089 23.39 -4.72 29.80
CA GLU A 1089 24.13 -5.96 30.02
C GLU A 1089 25.12 -6.21 28.89
N VAL A 1090 24.69 -5.96 27.64
CA VAL A 1090 25.54 -6.06 26.44
C VAL A 1090 26.67 -5.02 26.50
N GLU A 1091 26.36 -3.77 26.83
CA GLU A 1091 27.36 -2.70 26.97
C GLU A 1091 28.44 -3.05 28.00
N ARG A 1092 28.04 -3.54 29.18
CA ARG A 1092 28.98 -3.99 30.23
C ARG A 1092 29.87 -5.13 29.77
N ALA A 1093 29.31 -6.11 29.07
CA ALA A 1093 30.08 -7.25 28.58
C ALA A 1093 31.11 -6.85 27.50
N LEU A 1094 30.85 -5.75 26.77
CA LEU A 1094 31.73 -5.16 25.76
C LEU A 1094 32.67 -4.06 26.29
N GLU A 1095 32.53 -3.62 27.54
CA GLU A 1095 33.38 -2.59 28.13
C GLU A 1095 34.88 -2.86 27.92
N PRO A 1096 35.39 -4.11 28.09
CA PRO A 1096 36.81 -4.41 27.90
C PRO A 1096 37.32 -4.43 26.44
N VAL A 1097 36.46 -4.25 25.43
CA VAL A 1097 36.78 -4.51 24.01
C VAL A 1097 38.03 -3.78 23.51
N LEU A 1098 38.28 -2.55 23.97
CA LEU A 1098 39.44 -1.74 23.54
C LEU A 1098 40.76 -2.19 24.21
N THR A 1099 40.69 -3.05 25.23
CA THR A 1099 41.84 -3.55 25.99
C THR A 1099 42.31 -4.94 25.55
N LEU A 1100 41.63 -5.56 24.57
CA LEU A 1100 41.97 -6.90 24.09
C LEU A 1100 43.28 -6.88 23.28
N THR A 1101 44.06 -7.96 23.40
CA THR A 1101 45.32 -8.14 22.65
C THR A 1101 45.43 -9.49 21.93
N HIS A 1102 44.44 -10.38 22.06
CA HIS A 1102 44.56 -11.80 21.68
C HIS A 1102 43.79 -12.21 20.41
N TYR A 1103 43.13 -11.29 19.70
CA TYR A 1103 42.33 -11.58 18.50
C TYR A 1103 43.08 -11.32 17.19
N THR A 1104 42.77 -12.07 16.13
CA THR A 1104 43.27 -11.85 14.77
C THR A 1104 42.66 -10.60 14.13
N GLU A 1105 43.27 -10.13 13.04
CA GLU A 1105 42.83 -8.96 12.30
C GLU A 1105 41.39 -9.09 11.76
N TYR A 1106 41.00 -10.29 11.31
CA TYR A 1106 39.63 -10.56 10.84
C TYR A 1106 38.63 -10.67 12.01
N GLU A 1107 39.05 -11.18 13.15
CA GLU A 1107 38.23 -11.19 14.37
C GLU A 1107 37.94 -9.76 14.85
N TRP A 1108 38.94 -8.86 14.79
CA TRP A 1108 38.73 -7.45 15.10
C TRP A 1108 37.76 -6.75 14.14
N LEU A 1109 37.79 -7.10 12.85
CA LEU A 1109 36.79 -6.61 11.91
C LEU A 1109 35.38 -7.10 12.28
N TYR A 1110 35.26 -8.35 12.75
CA TYR A 1110 34.00 -8.89 13.23
C TYR A 1110 33.51 -8.19 14.50
N VAL A 1111 34.39 -7.92 15.46
CA VAL A 1111 34.09 -7.12 16.67
C VAL A 1111 33.61 -5.72 16.28
N ALA A 1112 34.23 -5.08 15.28
CA ALA A 1112 33.80 -3.77 14.81
C ALA A 1112 32.39 -3.82 14.19
N ARG A 1113 32.11 -4.84 13.36
CA ARG A 1113 30.75 -5.07 12.83
C ARG A 1113 29.74 -5.28 13.95
N LEU A 1114 30.05 -6.11 14.94
CA LEU A 1114 29.21 -6.30 16.13
C LEU A 1114 28.90 -4.98 16.83
N LEU A 1115 29.93 -4.18 17.15
CA LEU A 1115 29.76 -2.87 17.81
C LEU A 1115 28.89 -1.93 16.96
N ARG A 1116 29.03 -1.94 15.64
CA ARG A 1116 28.16 -1.18 14.73
C ARG A 1116 26.71 -1.67 14.78
N ASP A 1117 26.50 -2.98 14.69
CA ASP A 1117 25.16 -3.59 14.67
C ASP A 1117 24.38 -3.23 15.96
N ILE A 1118 25.07 -3.15 17.10
CA ILE A 1118 24.50 -2.69 18.37
C ILE A 1118 24.61 -1.18 18.61
N LYS A 1119 24.97 -0.39 17.59
CA LYS A 1119 25.05 1.09 17.64
C LYS A 1119 26.02 1.65 18.69
N ASP A 1120 27.10 0.94 19.01
CA ASP A 1120 28.18 1.39 19.90
C ASP A 1120 29.27 2.14 19.13
N GLY A 1121 29.39 3.45 19.35
CA GLY A 1121 30.31 4.34 18.63
C GLY A 1121 31.80 3.95 18.68
N ARG A 1122 32.22 3.03 19.55
CA ARG A 1122 33.60 2.50 19.57
C ARG A 1122 33.96 1.73 18.29
N TYR A 1123 32.98 1.27 17.50
CA TYR A 1123 33.24 0.59 16.23
C TYR A 1123 34.10 1.42 15.28
N GLN A 1124 33.86 2.74 15.20
CA GLN A 1124 34.61 3.63 14.31
C GLN A 1124 36.09 3.71 14.71
N GLN A 1125 36.37 3.75 16.02
CA GLN A 1125 37.74 3.78 16.53
C GLN A 1125 38.49 2.50 16.18
N LEU A 1126 37.80 1.36 16.26
CA LEU A 1126 38.37 0.06 15.93
C LEU A 1126 38.61 -0.10 14.42
N LEU A 1127 37.64 0.26 13.58
CA LEU A 1127 37.80 0.26 12.12
C LEU A 1127 38.93 1.19 11.68
N LEU A 1128 39.03 2.39 12.26
CA LEU A 1128 40.13 3.32 11.98
C LEU A 1128 41.49 2.75 12.40
N LYS A 1129 41.56 2.04 13.53
CA LYS A 1129 42.79 1.39 13.98
C LYS A 1129 43.23 0.31 12.98
N LEU A 1130 42.31 -0.56 12.55
CA LEU A 1130 42.57 -1.59 11.54
C LEU A 1130 42.94 -1.00 10.19
N ALA A 1131 42.22 0.03 9.75
CA ALA A 1131 42.44 0.70 8.48
C ALA A 1131 43.74 1.54 8.43
N ARG A 1132 44.37 1.82 9.58
CA ARG A 1132 45.65 2.53 9.68
C ARG A 1132 46.86 1.60 9.87
N ASP A 1133 46.64 0.36 10.26
CA ASP A 1133 47.71 -0.60 10.45
C ASP A 1133 48.18 -1.14 9.10
N THR A 1134 49.40 -0.78 8.69
CA THR A 1134 50.00 -1.16 7.41
C THR A 1134 50.35 -2.64 7.32
N THR A 1135 50.40 -3.34 8.46
CA THR A 1135 50.67 -4.79 8.52
C THR A 1135 49.40 -5.63 8.48
N CYS A 1136 48.22 -4.99 8.59
CA CYS A 1136 46.92 -5.62 8.70
C CYS A 1136 46.31 -6.03 7.34
N TYR A 1137 45.93 -7.30 7.21
CA TYR A 1137 45.18 -7.85 6.06
C TYR A 1137 43.72 -7.37 6.02
N ALA A 1138 43.11 -7.08 7.17
CA ALA A 1138 41.73 -6.59 7.26
C ALA A 1138 41.59 -5.08 7.00
N ARG A 1139 42.68 -4.40 6.62
CA ARG A 1139 42.75 -2.95 6.44
C ARG A 1139 41.78 -2.39 5.41
N LEU A 1140 41.77 -2.96 4.20
CA LEU A 1140 40.87 -2.54 3.11
C LEU A 1140 39.40 -2.85 3.45
N PRO A 1141 39.05 -4.06 3.91
CA PRO A 1141 37.71 -4.33 4.43
C PRO A 1141 37.27 -3.36 5.54
N ALA A 1142 38.16 -2.97 6.46
CA ALA A 1142 37.82 -2.00 7.51
C ALA A 1142 37.51 -0.60 6.94
N ALA A 1143 38.19 -0.18 5.87
CA ALA A 1143 37.91 1.08 5.19
C ALA A 1143 36.60 1.03 4.38
N GLU A 1144 36.26 -0.11 3.79
CA GLU A 1144 34.95 -0.33 3.12
C GLU A 1144 33.80 -0.26 4.13
N GLU A 1145 33.96 -0.88 5.30
CA GLU A 1145 32.95 -0.79 6.38
C GLU A 1145 32.79 0.65 6.90
N LEU A 1146 33.87 1.44 6.96
CA LEU A 1146 33.80 2.87 7.23
C LEU A 1146 33.05 3.61 6.14
N LEU A 1147 33.27 3.29 4.85
CA LEU A 1147 32.56 3.93 3.75
C LEU A 1147 31.04 3.73 3.80
N LEU A 1148 30.60 2.54 4.23
CA LEU A 1148 29.18 2.22 4.41
C LEU A 1148 28.54 2.95 5.59
N SER A 1149 29.32 3.23 6.65
CA SER A 1149 28.79 3.77 7.91
C SER A 1149 29.02 5.26 8.12
N ASP A 1150 30.15 5.79 7.65
CA ASP A 1150 30.51 7.21 7.59
C ASP A 1150 31.27 7.47 6.27
N PRO A 1151 30.55 7.85 5.20
CA PRO A 1151 31.14 8.01 3.87
C PRO A 1151 32.31 9.00 3.83
N GLN A 1152 32.25 10.08 4.62
CA GLN A 1152 33.32 11.08 4.65
C GLN A 1152 34.59 10.50 5.26
N LEU A 1153 34.46 9.83 6.40
CA LEU A 1153 35.58 9.19 7.09
C LEU A 1153 36.15 8.02 6.26
N GLY A 1154 35.30 7.21 5.64
CA GLY A 1154 35.70 6.13 4.74
C GLY A 1154 36.48 6.62 3.52
N ILE A 1155 35.97 7.64 2.81
CA ILE A 1155 36.67 8.27 1.67
C ILE A 1155 38.04 8.80 2.12
N SER A 1156 38.10 9.52 3.25
CA SER A 1156 39.36 10.08 3.75
C SER A 1156 40.40 9.02 4.07
N THR A 1157 39.94 7.86 4.56
CA THR A 1157 40.78 6.71 4.91
C THR A 1157 41.31 6.02 3.66
N LEU A 1158 40.46 5.75 2.66
CA LEU A 1158 40.88 5.17 1.37
C LEU A 1158 41.89 6.07 0.64
N VAL A 1159 41.68 7.39 0.66
CA VAL A 1159 42.60 8.38 0.07
C VAL A 1159 43.94 8.44 0.83
N ALA A 1160 43.95 8.23 2.15
CA ALA A 1160 45.18 8.13 2.91
C ALA A 1160 45.95 6.84 2.54
N MET A 1161 45.26 5.70 2.50
CA MET A 1161 45.82 4.40 2.11
C MET A 1161 46.46 4.43 0.71
N SER A 1162 45.85 5.16 -0.23
CA SER A 1162 46.35 5.25 -1.61
C SER A 1162 47.65 6.04 -1.76
N LYS A 1163 48.05 6.81 -0.75
CA LYS A 1163 49.30 7.60 -0.75
C LYS A 1163 50.47 6.83 -0.15
N GLU A 1164 50.21 5.68 0.48
CA GLU A 1164 51.22 4.85 1.11
C GLU A 1164 51.86 3.87 0.12
N LYS A 1165 53.00 3.28 0.50
CA LYS A 1165 53.63 2.23 -0.31
C LYS A 1165 52.77 0.98 -0.27
N GLN A 1166 52.33 0.52 -1.44
CA GLN A 1166 51.45 -0.64 -1.55
C GLN A 1166 52.22 -1.94 -1.33
N ARG A 1167 51.57 -2.91 -0.66
CA ARG A 1167 52.17 -4.18 -0.27
C ARG A 1167 52.33 -5.13 -1.45
N ASP A 1168 51.30 -5.24 -2.27
CA ASP A 1168 51.26 -6.05 -3.48
C ASP A 1168 50.34 -5.42 -4.53
N ALA A 1169 50.49 -5.85 -5.78
CA ALA A 1169 49.78 -5.28 -6.92
C ALA A 1169 48.26 -5.57 -6.88
N ARG A 1170 47.83 -6.70 -6.29
CA ARG A 1170 46.40 -7.05 -6.20
C ARG A 1170 45.69 -6.12 -5.22
N HIS A 1171 46.25 -5.94 -4.03
CA HIS A 1171 45.70 -5.07 -2.99
C HIS A 1171 45.57 -3.62 -3.47
N ALA A 1172 46.54 -3.15 -4.27
CA ALA A 1172 46.49 -1.82 -4.87
C ALA A 1172 45.36 -1.66 -5.90
N VAL A 1173 45.07 -2.69 -6.69
CA VAL A 1173 43.97 -2.69 -7.66
C VAL A 1173 42.62 -2.69 -6.94
N ASP A 1174 42.47 -3.50 -5.90
CA ASP A 1174 41.25 -3.55 -5.10
C ASP A 1174 40.98 -2.21 -4.38
N LEU A 1175 42.03 -1.58 -3.82
CA LEU A 1175 41.94 -0.22 -3.27
C LEU A 1175 41.55 0.81 -4.33
N ALA A 1176 42.08 0.72 -5.55
CA ALA A 1176 41.69 1.60 -6.64
C ALA A 1176 40.21 1.44 -7.02
N ARG A 1177 39.67 0.21 -7.05
CA ARG A 1177 38.24 -0.05 -7.28
C ARG A 1177 37.38 0.59 -6.19
N CYS A 1178 37.80 0.50 -4.92
CA CYS A 1178 37.11 1.15 -3.80
C CYS A 1178 37.09 2.67 -3.93
N LEU A 1179 38.21 3.29 -4.32
CA LEU A 1179 38.28 4.74 -4.58
C LEU A 1179 37.36 5.18 -5.72
N VAL A 1180 37.22 4.36 -6.77
CA VAL A 1180 36.28 4.64 -7.88
C VAL A 1180 34.83 4.56 -7.40
N ALA A 1181 34.47 3.52 -6.65
CA ALA A 1181 33.14 3.38 -6.06
C ALA A 1181 32.81 4.56 -5.14
N ALA A 1182 33.82 5.06 -4.41
CA ALA A 1182 33.72 6.21 -3.53
C ALA A 1182 33.86 7.57 -4.24
N SER A 1183 33.84 7.59 -5.59
CA SER A 1183 33.94 8.80 -6.42
C SER A 1183 35.25 9.60 -6.28
N ALA A 1184 36.31 9.01 -5.70
CA ALA A 1184 37.66 9.56 -5.61
C ALA A 1184 38.52 9.16 -6.83
N ARG A 1185 38.03 9.46 -8.04
CA ARG A 1185 38.64 9.01 -9.31
C ARG A 1185 40.09 9.49 -9.49
N GLY A 1186 40.40 10.72 -9.09
CA GLY A 1186 41.75 11.28 -9.21
C GLY A 1186 42.79 10.49 -8.40
N ASP A 1187 42.41 10.05 -7.20
CA ASP A 1187 43.24 9.21 -6.34
C ASP A 1187 43.44 7.81 -6.91
N ALA A 1188 42.39 7.20 -7.47
CA ALA A 1188 42.46 5.89 -8.13
C ALA A 1188 43.41 5.92 -9.35
N VAL A 1189 43.31 6.94 -10.20
CA VAL A 1189 44.20 7.12 -11.38
C VAL A 1189 45.66 7.25 -10.95
N ARG A 1190 45.91 8.02 -9.89
CA ARG A 1190 47.25 8.22 -9.34
C ARG A 1190 47.82 6.90 -8.81
N LEU A 1191 47.06 6.17 -7.99
CA LEU A 1191 47.46 4.90 -7.40
C LEU A 1191 47.82 3.87 -8.47
N LEU A 1192 46.93 3.64 -9.44
CA LEU A 1192 47.15 2.69 -10.53
C LEU A 1192 48.34 3.08 -11.41
N SER A 1193 48.49 4.37 -11.73
CA SER A 1193 49.63 4.85 -12.52
C SER A 1193 50.98 4.65 -11.81
N GLN A 1194 50.99 4.72 -10.47
CA GLN A 1194 52.17 4.49 -9.66
C GLN A 1194 52.47 2.98 -9.54
N VAL A 1195 51.47 2.17 -9.22
CA VAL A 1195 51.62 0.73 -9.00
C VAL A 1195 52.05 0.00 -10.27
N ILE A 1196 51.55 0.40 -11.45
CA ILE A 1196 52.00 -0.13 -12.74
C ILE A 1196 53.49 0.16 -13.02
N LYS A 1197 54.05 1.22 -12.44
CA LYS A 1197 55.49 1.55 -12.56
C LYS A 1197 56.33 0.87 -11.49
N ASP A 1198 55.79 0.76 -10.29
CA ASP A 1198 56.54 0.31 -9.11
C ASP A 1198 56.70 -1.21 -9.04
N PHE A 1199 55.73 -1.99 -9.55
CA PHE A 1199 55.77 -3.46 -9.54
C PHE A 1199 56.29 -4.06 -10.86
N LYS A 1200 57.20 -5.04 -10.75
CA LYS A 1200 57.80 -5.77 -11.88
C LYS A 1200 56.93 -6.94 -12.34
N GLY A 1201 57.14 -7.42 -13.58
CA GLY A 1201 56.25 -8.38 -14.26
C GLY A 1201 56.03 -9.71 -13.54
N ASP A 1202 56.99 -10.15 -12.71
CA ASP A 1202 56.93 -11.34 -11.85
C ASP A 1202 56.15 -11.11 -10.54
N GLU A 1203 55.88 -9.86 -10.16
CA GLU A 1203 55.11 -9.47 -8.98
C GLU A 1203 53.59 -9.31 -9.27
N TRP A 1204 53.20 -9.43 -10.54
CA TRP A 1204 51.80 -9.43 -10.97
C TRP A 1204 51.27 -10.86 -11.08
N SER A 1205 50.07 -11.12 -10.55
CA SER A 1205 49.34 -12.33 -10.95
C SER A 1205 48.89 -12.21 -12.41
N ALA A 1206 48.64 -13.35 -13.07
CA ALA A 1206 48.26 -13.41 -14.48
C ALA A 1206 47.08 -12.49 -14.87
N HIS A 1207 46.19 -12.15 -13.93
CA HIS A 1207 45.01 -11.32 -14.15
C HIS A 1207 45.15 -9.87 -13.64
N SER A 1208 45.96 -9.63 -12.61
CA SER A 1208 45.99 -8.32 -11.91
C SER A 1208 46.53 -7.17 -12.78
N LEU A 1209 47.47 -7.45 -13.68
CA LEU A 1209 48.07 -6.42 -14.54
C LEU A 1209 47.13 -5.97 -15.66
N SER A 1210 46.33 -6.90 -16.19
CA SER A 1210 45.29 -6.56 -17.17
C SER A 1210 44.24 -5.68 -16.50
N ASP A 1211 43.70 -6.13 -15.36
CA ASP A 1211 42.72 -5.39 -14.56
C ASP A 1211 43.18 -3.98 -14.22
N ALA A 1212 44.44 -3.81 -13.78
CA ALA A 1212 45.00 -2.50 -13.46
C ALA A 1212 45.07 -1.58 -14.68
N ARG A 1213 45.46 -2.11 -15.84
CA ARG A 1213 45.56 -1.35 -17.09
C ARG A 1213 44.20 -1.00 -17.67
N ASP A 1214 43.27 -1.95 -17.62
CA ASP A 1214 41.90 -1.76 -18.08
C ASP A 1214 41.19 -0.71 -17.21
N LEU A 1215 41.28 -0.83 -15.88
CA LEU A 1215 40.74 0.14 -14.94
C LEU A 1215 41.39 1.54 -15.11
N LEU A 1216 42.71 1.61 -15.31
CA LEU A 1216 43.40 2.88 -15.54
C LEU A 1216 43.02 3.53 -16.87
N ARG A 1217 42.81 2.73 -17.93
CA ARG A 1217 42.34 3.19 -19.23
C ARG A 1217 40.94 3.78 -19.11
N ASP A 1218 40.04 3.09 -18.41
CA ASP A 1218 38.67 3.53 -18.19
C ASP A 1218 38.59 4.83 -17.38
N LEU A 1219 39.53 5.06 -16.46
CA LEU A 1219 39.56 6.26 -15.63
C LEU A 1219 40.26 7.47 -16.26
N LYS A 1220 41.17 7.26 -17.23
CA LYS A 1220 41.93 8.35 -17.89
C LYS A 1220 41.25 8.93 -19.11
N ASP A 1221 40.23 8.27 -19.64
CA ASP A 1221 39.48 8.76 -20.79
C ASP A 1221 38.33 9.68 -20.31
N PRO A 1222 38.43 11.02 -20.45
CA PRO A 1222 37.42 11.94 -19.93
C PRO A 1222 36.07 11.78 -20.64
N LEU A 1223 36.08 11.17 -21.83
CA LEU A 1223 34.91 10.90 -22.66
C LEU A 1223 34.10 9.67 -22.23
N ARG A 1224 34.53 8.94 -21.18
CA ARG A 1224 33.72 7.92 -20.49
C ARG A 1224 33.06 8.43 -19.20
N GLY A 1225 33.21 9.73 -18.89
CA GLY A 1225 32.64 10.41 -17.73
C GLY A 1225 31.61 11.50 -18.07
N MET A 1226 31.26 11.70 -19.34
CA MET A 1226 30.22 12.62 -19.81
C MET A 1226 29.23 11.90 -20.71
#